data_AF-Q02CX0-F1
#
_entry.id   AF-Q02CX0-F1
#
_cell.length_a   1.000
_cell.length_b   1.000
_cell.length_c   1.000
_cell.angle_alpha   90.00
_cell.angle_beta   90.00
_cell.angle_gamma   90.00
#
_symmetry.space_group_name_H-M   'P 1'
#
loop_
_entity.id
_entity.type
_entity.pdbx_description
1 polymer ?
#
loop_
_entity_poly.entity_id
_entity_poly.type
_entity_poly.pdbx_seq_one_letter_code
_entity_poly.pdbx_strand_id
1 'polypeptide(L)'
;MKAYIALFKNNMRLTLRDRGVLFFNYLFPLIFFFAFAELFHAGVGGGIAYFVSTVLVMGILGNGLWGAGMRSVQEREANILRRFKVTPISPLPILVAAMVSGWLLFVPVLFLLVGLAHFLYAMPLPQNWFSLFLMASLGVCSLRAIGLILAAVTNTMQEATIAIQILYMPMLFLSGATFPAAMLPKWAQTLAQFMPASYLVTGFQGIFFQNQNLLDNKAAVGALLATILLGTFLAMQLFRWEKEERIQPRKKLWVIAVLAPFAVLGTWQMFSKEHLGENQALFRQLQRSDRFLIRNTRIFTGDGAVIENGSVFVHDGKIAEVYQGTAPDPEQIKAEVIEGAGKTLLPGLIDVHVHLAASGGLGGSDSEFQLAMQHSAAALLYSGVTAARSVGDGLDASLKLRKSLDSGARLGANLFICGPMFTAEGGHGTEFVEHLPPAIKNSVRAQLIRTPKTPEEARKQVRDLKAAQVDGIKAILEAGWGDGMLFDRLDLLIVRAVAEEAHAQRLPLAIHTGDARDVADAIEIGTTSVEHGSWRDEIPDRLLERMAHGGIYLDPTLGVIEAYANYFAGKSDALGNSLVQQVVSGQLLKNTREFLASGKAVNPDRAEQFQHALDQARANLLHAWKAGVPLAMGTDSGNPMVFHGPSLHHEIQLWVQAGIPIPVALQAATVNAAKLLGAGQRIGAIRKGMDADLLMVDGNPLQEIGATERISLVVLKGERIRRAALFDQK
;
A
#
# COMPACT_ATOMS: atom_id res chain seq x y z
N MET A 1 10.77 -29.09 43.04
CA MET A 1 11.96 -28.63 42.30
C MET A 1 12.94 -29.76 41.89
N LYS A 2 13.41 -30.62 42.82
CA LYS A 2 14.44 -31.64 42.53
C LYS A 2 14.12 -32.57 41.35
N ALA A 3 12.88 -33.09 41.28
CA ALA A 3 12.45 -33.97 40.18
C ALA A 3 12.47 -33.29 38.79
N TYR A 4 12.05 -32.03 38.71
CA TYR A 4 12.05 -31.25 37.48
C TYR A 4 13.46 -31.07 36.92
N ILE A 5 14.42 -30.68 37.79
CA ILE A 5 15.82 -30.47 37.40
C ILE A 5 16.47 -31.79 36.97
N ALA A 6 16.20 -32.89 37.69
CA ALA A 6 16.76 -34.20 37.36
C ALA A 6 16.27 -34.71 35.99
N LEU A 7 14.95 -34.64 35.73
CA LEU A 7 14.36 -35.03 34.45
C LEU A 7 14.86 -34.15 33.30
N PHE A 8 14.95 -32.84 33.53
CA PHE A 8 15.52 -31.90 32.56
C PHE A 8 16.97 -32.24 32.21
N LYS A 9 17.85 -32.42 33.22
CA LYS A 9 19.25 -32.79 33.00
C LYS A 9 19.39 -34.10 32.23
N ASN A 10 18.57 -35.10 32.56
CA ASN A 10 18.56 -36.37 31.85
C ASN A 10 18.11 -36.20 30.39
N ASN A 11 17.02 -35.46 30.17
CA ASN A 11 16.52 -35.16 28.82
C ASN A 11 17.56 -34.45 27.96
N MET A 12 18.26 -33.46 28.51
CA MET A 12 19.34 -32.78 27.79
C MET A 12 20.51 -33.70 27.46
N ARG A 13 20.95 -34.53 28.41
CA ARG A 13 22.05 -35.46 28.17
C ARG A 13 21.71 -36.50 27.10
N LEU A 14 20.47 -37.01 27.10
CA LEU A 14 20.00 -37.96 26.09
C LEU A 14 19.85 -37.29 24.73
N THR A 15 19.28 -36.08 24.70
CA THR A 15 19.06 -35.34 23.45
C THR A 15 20.36 -34.98 22.75
N LEU A 16 21.38 -34.52 23.50
CA LEU A 16 22.69 -34.18 22.94
C LEU A 16 23.47 -35.40 22.43
N ARG A 17 23.04 -36.62 22.75
CA ARG A 17 23.64 -37.87 22.26
C ARG A 17 22.88 -38.47 21.07
N ASP A 18 21.68 -37.97 20.80
CA ASP A 18 20.85 -38.45 19.70
C ASP A 18 21.19 -37.69 18.41
N ARG A 19 21.80 -38.40 17.46
CA ARG A 19 22.19 -37.84 16.16
C ARG A 19 20.99 -37.33 15.37
N GLY A 20 19.83 -38.00 15.47
CA GLY A 20 18.61 -37.58 14.80
C GLY A 20 18.08 -36.26 15.36
N VAL A 21 18.11 -36.10 16.69
CA VAL A 21 17.66 -34.86 17.32
C VAL A 21 18.61 -33.69 17.03
N LEU A 22 19.92 -33.93 16.97
CA LEU A 22 20.88 -32.91 16.54
C LEU A 22 20.70 -32.53 15.06
N PHE A 23 20.44 -33.51 14.20
CA PHE A 23 20.16 -33.27 12.78
C PHE A 23 18.93 -32.37 12.58
N PHE A 24 17.77 -32.74 13.14
CA PHE A 24 16.53 -32.00 12.91
C PHE A 24 16.48 -30.63 13.58
N ASN A 25 17.23 -30.40 14.67
CA ASN A 25 17.26 -29.10 15.33
C ASN A 25 18.29 -28.14 14.73
N TYR A 26 19.44 -28.63 14.26
CA TYR A 26 20.53 -27.76 13.82
C TYR A 26 20.80 -27.88 12.31
N LEU A 27 21.05 -29.08 11.80
CA LEU A 27 21.45 -29.24 10.40
C LEU A 27 20.28 -29.03 9.43
N PHE A 28 19.09 -29.55 9.75
CA PHE A 28 17.92 -29.47 8.88
C PHE A 28 17.48 -28.01 8.64
N PRO A 29 17.33 -27.13 9.66
CA PRO A 29 17.05 -25.72 9.41
C PRO A 29 18.15 -25.03 8.60
N LEU A 30 19.43 -25.39 8.79
CA LEU A 30 20.53 -24.83 8.00
C LEU A 30 20.46 -25.24 6.53
N ILE A 31 20.08 -26.48 6.21
CA ILE A 31 19.87 -26.92 4.82
C ILE A 31 18.81 -26.03 4.16
N PHE A 32 17.66 -25.82 4.82
CA PHE A 32 16.60 -24.96 4.30
C PHE A 32 17.01 -23.48 4.25
N PHE A 33 17.82 -23.02 5.20
CA PHE A 33 18.38 -21.68 5.19
C PHE A 33 19.18 -21.41 3.92
N PHE A 34 20.13 -22.29 3.56
CA PHE A 34 20.92 -22.12 2.34
C PHE A 34 20.10 -22.40 1.08
N ALA A 35 19.24 -23.43 1.08
CA ALA A 35 18.39 -23.74 -0.06
C ALA A 35 17.42 -22.60 -0.42
N PHE A 36 16.79 -21.98 0.59
CA PHE A 36 15.93 -20.82 0.36
C PHE A 36 16.71 -19.53 0.11
N ALA A 37 17.91 -19.38 0.67
CA ALA A 37 18.76 -18.26 0.28
C ALA A 37 19.05 -18.27 -1.23
N GLU A 38 19.34 -19.43 -1.82
CA GLU A 38 19.51 -19.56 -3.28
C GLU A 38 18.19 -19.38 -4.04
N LEU A 39 17.12 -20.07 -3.61
CA LEU A 39 15.82 -20.00 -4.30
C LEU A 39 15.26 -18.57 -4.39
N PHE A 40 15.42 -17.79 -3.31
CA PHE A 40 14.95 -16.41 -3.22
C PHE A 40 16.01 -15.39 -3.63
N HIS A 41 17.13 -15.82 -4.22
CA HIS A 41 18.23 -14.95 -4.65
C HIS A 41 18.68 -13.99 -3.54
N ALA A 42 18.82 -14.48 -2.31
CA ALA A 42 19.15 -13.69 -1.12
C ALA A 42 20.47 -12.92 -1.20
N GLY A 43 21.30 -13.22 -2.20
CA GLY A 43 22.43 -12.40 -2.58
C GLY A 43 22.04 -11.00 -3.09
N VAL A 44 20.78 -10.79 -3.50
CA VAL A 44 20.22 -9.58 -4.14
C VAL A 44 18.83 -9.28 -3.54
N GLY A 45 18.69 -8.19 -2.80
CA GLY A 45 17.37 -7.70 -2.34
C GLY A 45 16.87 -8.19 -0.96
N GLY A 46 15.59 -7.92 -0.69
CA GLY A 46 14.97 -8.05 0.65
C GLY A 46 14.44 -9.43 1.03
N GLY A 47 14.53 -10.40 0.11
CA GLY A 47 14.06 -11.78 0.26
C GLY A 47 14.58 -12.50 1.51
N ILE A 48 15.67 -12.02 2.11
CA ILE A 48 16.33 -12.70 3.21
C ILE A 48 15.55 -12.77 4.51
N ALA A 49 15.05 -11.65 5.00
CA ALA A 49 14.32 -11.63 6.26
C ALA A 49 13.04 -12.47 6.17
N TYR A 50 12.47 -12.60 4.97
CA TYR A 50 11.33 -13.46 4.70
C TYR A 50 11.68 -14.93 4.87
N PHE A 51 12.73 -15.44 4.20
CA PHE A 51 13.06 -16.85 4.35
C PHE A 51 13.65 -17.16 5.74
N VAL A 52 14.31 -16.21 6.42
CA VAL A 52 14.71 -16.39 7.83
C VAL A 52 13.47 -16.64 8.69
N SER A 53 12.42 -15.83 8.52
CA SER A 53 11.13 -16.05 9.20
C SER A 53 10.54 -17.42 8.85
N THR A 54 10.55 -17.80 7.58
CA THR A 54 10.12 -19.13 7.12
C THR A 54 10.88 -20.25 7.81
N VAL A 55 12.21 -20.21 7.80
CA VAL A 55 13.07 -21.27 8.36
C VAL A 55 12.91 -21.35 9.88
N LEU A 56 12.73 -20.21 10.55
CA LEU A 56 12.37 -20.17 11.97
C LEU A 56 11.05 -20.89 12.24
N VAL A 57 9.99 -20.59 11.48
CA VAL A 57 8.69 -21.25 11.63
C VAL A 57 8.79 -22.75 11.31
N MET A 58 9.51 -23.13 10.26
CA MET A 58 9.76 -24.54 9.93
C MET A 58 10.48 -25.26 11.07
N GLY A 59 11.50 -24.63 11.65
CA GLY A 59 12.24 -25.14 12.80
C GLY A 59 11.35 -25.28 14.04
N ILE A 60 10.48 -24.30 14.31
CA ILE A 60 9.50 -24.34 15.41
C ILE A 60 8.49 -25.47 15.20
N LEU A 61 7.95 -25.64 13.99
CA LEU A 61 7.03 -26.72 13.66
C LEU A 61 7.70 -28.09 13.82
N GLY A 62 8.92 -28.23 13.30
CA GLY A 62 9.73 -29.44 13.40
C GLY A 62 10.04 -29.79 14.86
N ASN A 63 10.68 -28.88 15.59
CA ASN A 63 11.01 -29.06 17.01
C ASN A 63 9.75 -29.29 17.86
N GLY A 64 8.68 -28.54 17.58
CA GLY A 64 7.45 -28.54 18.33
C GLY A 64 6.70 -29.86 18.23
N LEU A 65 6.35 -30.26 17.01
CA LEU A 65 5.48 -31.42 16.78
C LEU A 65 6.26 -32.74 16.86
N TRP A 66 7.46 -32.82 16.27
CA TRP A 66 8.27 -34.05 16.24
C TRP A 66 9.15 -34.24 17.47
N GLY A 67 9.33 -33.22 18.31
CA GLY A 67 10.22 -33.28 19.47
C GLY A 67 9.68 -34.10 20.65
N ALA A 68 9.19 -33.41 21.68
CA ALA A 68 8.78 -34.04 22.95
C ALA A 68 7.71 -35.11 22.77
N GLY A 69 6.76 -34.89 21.85
CA GLY A 69 5.64 -35.78 21.61
C GLY A 69 6.09 -37.17 21.18
N MET A 70 6.85 -37.25 20.08
CA MET A 70 7.36 -38.53 19.55
C MET A 70 8.21 -39.27 20.57
N ARG A 71 9.06 -38.55 21.28
CA ARG A 71 9.88 -39.15 22.34
C ARG A 71 9.03 -39.72 23.46
N SER A 72 7.97 -39.03 23.88
CA SER A 72 7.03 -39.54 24.88
C SER A 72 6.32 -40.82 24.40
N VAL A 73 5.96 -40.91 23.11
CA VAL A 73 5.38 -42.14 22.53
C VAL A 73 6.39 -43.27 22.53
N GLN A 74 7.63 -43.00 22.11
CA GLN A 74 8.72 -43.97 22.10
C GLN A 74 9.05 -44.49 23.51
N GLU A 75 9.14 -43.60 24.50
CA GLU A 75 9.39 -43.97 25.90
C GLU A 75 8.22 -44.77 26.50
N ARG A 76 6.99 -44.50 26.06
CA ARG A 76 5.82 -45.31 26.43
C ARG A 76 5.87 -46.71 25.81
N GLU A 77 6.17 -46.80 24.51
CA GLU A 77 6.29 -48.10 23.82
C GLU A 77 7.44 -48.95 24.36
N ALA A 78 8.55 -48.31 24.76
CA ALA A 78 9.69 -48.97 25.40
C ALA A 78 9.46 -49.29 26.89
N ASN A 79 8.26 -49.03 27.43
CA ASN A 79 7.92 -49.21 28.85
C ASN A 79 8.83 -48.43 29.82
N ILE A 80 9.47 -47.36 29.36
CA ILE A 80 10.30 -46.48 30.18
C ILE A 80 9.40 -45.64 31.10
N LEU A 81 8.29 -45.11 30.58
CA LEU A 81 7.33 -44.32 31.36
C LEU A 81 6.71 -45.14 32.51
N ARG A 82 6.49 -46.43 32.32
CA ARG A 82 6.01 -47.35 33.38
C ARG A 82 6.93 -47.36 34.61
N ARG A 83 8.24 -47.19 34.44
CA ARG A 83 9.21 -47.13 35.54
C ARG A 83 9.08 -45.87 36.39
N PHE A 84 8.52 -44.81 35.82
CA PHE A 84 8.24 -43.57 36.55
C PHE A 84 6.92 -43.62 37.32
N LYS A 85 5.95 -44.43 36.87
CA LYS A 85 4.65 -44.64 37.55
C LYS A 85 4.78 -45.16 38.98
N VAL A 86 5.83 -45.94 39.25
CA VAL A 86 6.12 -46.49 40.60
C VAL A 86 6.87 -45.51 41.50
N THR A 87 7.18 -44.30 41.01
CA THR A 87 7.78 -43.22 41.80
C THR A 87 6.73 -42.16 42.14
N PRO A 88 6.87 -41.37 43.22
CA PRO A 88 5.89 -40.36 43.63
C PRO A 88 5.98 -39.09 42.77
N ILE A 89 5.97 -39.22 41.44
CA ILE A 89 6.01 -38.11 40.49
C ILE A 89 4.73 -38.08 39.66
N SER A 90 4.16 -36.88 39.51
CA SER A 90 3.05 -36.67 38.58
C SER A 90 3.58 -36.56 37.13
N PRO A 91 2.70 -36.59 36.11
CA PRO A 91 3.10 -36.34 34.72
C PRO A 91 3.72 -34.96 34.47
N LEU A 92 3.36 -33.97 35.28
CA LEU A 92 3.73 -32.56 35.07
C LEU A 92 5.26 -32.33 35.02
N PRO A 93 6.08 -32.84 35.95
CA PRO A 93 7.54 -32.80 35.84
C PRO A 93 8.11 -33.32 34.51
N ILE A 94 7.52 -34.38 33.94
CA ILE A 94 7.97 -34.99 32.68
C ILE A 94 7.64 -34.05 31.52
N LEU A 95 6.39 -33.57 31.47
CA LEU A 95 5.92 -32.64 30.45
C LEU A 95 6.69 -31.31 30.48
N VAL A 96 6.90 -30.74 31.66
CA VAL A 96 7.68 -29.49 31.84
C VAL A 96 9.13 -29.70 31.45
N ALA A 97 9.76 -30.81 31.86
CA ALA A 97 11.13 -31.11 31.44
C ALA A 97 11.24 -31.24 29.92
N ALA A 98 10.26 -31.88 29.27
CA ALA A 98 10.22 -32.01 27.82
C ALA A 98 9.97 -30.67 27.11
N MET A 99 9.17 -29.78 27.69
CA MET A 99 8.93 -28.41 27.21
C MET A 99 10.22 -27.58 27.26
N VAL A 100 10.81 -27.44 28.45
CA VAL A 100 12.01 -26.61 28.69
C VAL A 100 13.21 -27.13 27.89
N SER A 101 13.36 -28.45 27.76
CA SER A 101 14.42 -29.06 26.94
C SER A 101 14.32 -28.63 25.48
N GLY A 102 13.12 -28.65 24.89
CA GLY A 102 12.93 -28.27 23.50
C GLY A 102 13.16 -26.79 23.25
N TRP A 103 12.63 -25.95 24.14
CA TRP A 103 12.85 -24.51 24.12
C TRP A 103 14.34 -24.18 24.17
N LEU A 104 15.08 -24.74 25.13
CA LEU A 104 16.51 -24.48 25.28
C LEU A 104 17.35 -24.96 24.09
N LEU A 105 16.94 -26.04 23.42
CA LEU A 105 17.59 -26.52 22.19
C LEU A 105 17.34 -25.63 20.97
N PHE A 106 16.19 -24.96 20.92
CA PHE A 106 15.83 -24.13 19.77
C PHE A 106 16.40 -22.71 19.88
N VAL A 107 16.54 -22.16 21.09
CA VAL A 107 17.04 -20.80 21.31
C VAL A 107 18.38 -20.53 20.59
N PRO A 108 19.39 -21.41 20.63
CA PRO A 108 20.63 -21.21 19.86
C PRO A 108 20.42 -21.15 18.34
N VAL A 109 19.44 -21.89 17.80
CA VAL A 109 19.11 -21.91 16.37
C VAL A 109 18.57 -20.55 15.93
N LEU A 110 17.75 -19.90 16.75
CA LEU A 110 17.27 -18.54 16.48
C LEU A 110 18.44 -17.57 16.28
N PHE A 111 19.38 -17.54 17.23
CA PHE A 111 20.54 -16.64 17.14
C PHE A 111 21.48 -17.01 15.98
N LEU A 112 21.66 -18.30 15.72
CA LEU A 112 22.47 -18.78 14.60
C LEU A 112 21.90 -18.33 13.26
N LEU A 113 20.59 -18.54 13.00
CA LEU A 113 19.96 -18.20 11.72
C LEU A 113 19.96 -16.69 11.48
N VAL A 114 19.64 -15.88 12.50
CA VAL A 114 19.67 -14.41 12.37
C VAL A 114 21.10 -13.91 12.21
N GLY A 115 22.07 -14.49 12.91
CA GLY A 115 23.49 -14.17 12.76
C GLY A 115 24.02 -14.50 11.37
N LEU A 116 23.74 -15.69 10.85
CA LEU A 116 24.11 -16.08 9.49
C LEU A 116 23.48 -15.14 8.44
N ALA A 117 22.21 -14.78 8.61
CA ALA A 117 21.54 -13.85 7.70
C ALA A 117 22.18 -12.46 7.72
N HIS A 118 22.55 -11.97 8.89
CA HIS A 118 23.23 -10.68 9.04
C HIS A 118 24.61 -10.68 8.38
N PHE A 119 25.45 -11.67 8.71
CA PHE A 119 26.85 -11.67 8.30
C PHE A 119 27.08 -12.13 6.86
N LEU A 120 26.32 -13.10 6.36
CA LEU A 120 26.52 -13.62 4.98
C LEU A 120 25.80 -12.78 3.92
N TYR A 121 24.69 -12.17 4.28
CA TYR A 121 23.76 -11.58 3.31
C TYR A 121 23.34 -10.15 3.68
N ALA A 122 23.98 -9.53 4.67
CA ALA A 122 23.75 -8.14 5.08
C ALA A 122 22.30 -7.85 5.50
N MET A 123 21.58 -8.84 6.04
CA MET A 123 20.25 -8.60 6.61
C MET A 123 20.35 -7.62 7.79
N PRO A 124 19.55 -6.55 7.85
CA PRO A 124 19.52 -5.67 9.01
C PRO A 124 19.04 -6.44 10.24
N LEU A 125 19.62 -6.13 11.40
CA LEU A 125 19.20 -6.74 12.65
C LEU A 125 17.83 -6.18 13.08
N PRO A 126 16.93 -7.02 13.62
CA PRO A 126 15.63 -6.55 14.10
C PRO A 126 15.81 -5.59 15.27
N GLN A 127 15.09 -4.47 15.27
CA GLN A 127 15.18 -3.50 16.37
C GLN A 127 14.66 -4.09 17.69
N ASN A 128 13.58 -4.88 17.61
CA ASN A 128 12.91 -5.49 18.76
C ASN A 128 13.38 -6.92 19.04
N TRP A 129 14.67 -7.12 19.32
CA TRP A 129 15.25 -8.43 19.64
C TRP A 129 14.53 -9.21 20.74
N PHE A 130 14.11 -8.50 21.80
CA PHE A 130 13.38 -9.14 22.90
C PHE A 130 12.01 -9.67 22.44
N SER A 131 11.32 -8.93 21.56
CA SER A 131 10.07 -9.40 20.97
C SER A 131 10.28 -10.61 20.06
N LEU A 132 11.35 -10.62 19.27
CA LEU A 132 11.72 -11.78 18.44
C LEU A 132 11.95 -13.03 19.30
N PHE A 133 12.75 -12.89 20.35
CA PHE A 133 13.05 -13.98 21.29
C PHE A 133 11.80 -14.52 21.98
N LEU A 134 10.93 -13.65 22.48
CA LEU A 134 9.70 -14.05 23.14
C LEU A 134 8.70 -14.66 22.16
N MET A 135 8.55 -14.11 20.96
CA MET A 135 7.69 -14.68 19.90
C MET A 135 8.16 -16.10 19.55
N ALA A 136 9.46 -16.30 19.33
CA ALA A 136 10.02 -17.62 19.07
C ALA A 136 9.79 -18.58 20.26
N SER A 137 9.95 -18.09 21.49
CA SER A 137 9.71 -18.88 22.70
C SER A 137 8.26 -19.33 22.83
N LEU A 138 7.30 -18.43 22.55
CA LEU A 138 5.88 -18.74 22.53
C LEU A 138 5.53 -19.74 21.41
N GLY A 139 6.14 -19.59 20.24
CA GLY A 139 6.00 -20.54 19.14
C GLY A 139 6.47 -21.93 19.53
N VAL A 140 7.72 -22.07 19.99
CA VAL A 140 8.25 -23.38 20.41
C VAL A 140 7.37 -24.03 21.48
N CYS A 141 7.00 -23.28 22.53
CA CYS A 141 6.21 -23.82 23.62
C CYS A 141 4.79 -24.23 23.19
N SER A 142 4.13 -23.43 22.35
CA SER A 142 2.77 -23.73 21.88
C SER A 142 2.74 -24.95 20.95
N LEU A 143 3.66 -25.04 19.98
CA LEU A 143 3.72 -26.20 19.09
C LEU A 143 4.15 -27.47 19.83
N ARG A 144 5.02 -27.35 20.85
CA ARG A 144 5.33 -28.49 21.75
C ARG A 144 4.14 -28.92 22.58
N ALA A 145 3.32 -28.00 23.07
CA ALA A 145 2.10 -28.34 23.79
C ALA A 145 1.15 -29.17 22.91
N ILE A 146 1.01 -28.79 21.63
CA ILE A 146 0.24 -29.55 20.64
C ILE A 146 0.85 -30.95 20.42
N GLY A 147 2.18 -31.03 20.21
CA GLY A 147 2.88 -32.30 20.04
C GLY A 147 2.74 -33.25 21.23
N LEU A 148 2.76 -32.73 22.46
CA LEU A 148 2.55 -33.49 23.69
C LEU A 148 1.13 -34.06 23.80
N ILE A 149 0.11 -33.31 23.39
CA ILE A 149 -1.27 -33.82 23.37
C ILE A 149 -1.44 -34.93 22.33
N LEU A 150 -0.86 -34.75 21.13
CA LEU A 150 -0.89 -35.78 20.08
C LEU A 150 -0.23 -37.08 20.57
N ALA A 151 0.89 -36.96 21.28
CA ALA A 151 1.54 -38.10 21.90
C ALA A 151 0.68 -38.79 22.96
N ALA A 152 -0.09 -38.01 23.73
CA ALA A 152 -1.01 -38.55 24.73
C ALA A 152 -2.13 -39.39 24.09
N VAL A 153 -2.67 -38.98 22.93
CA VAL A 153 -3.83 -39.64 22.31
C VAL A 153 -3.52 -40.75 21.32
N THR A 154 -2.31 -40.75 20.76
CA THR A 154 -1.85 -41.80 19.84
C THR A 154 -1.32 -42.99 20.61
N ASN A 155 -1.40 -44.19 20.05
CA ASN A 155 -0.99 -45.42 20.72
C ASN A 155 0.42 -45.86 20.32
N THR A 156 0.75 -45.70 19.03
CA THR A 156 2.02 -46.17 18.45
C THR A 156 2.80 -45.04 17.81
N MET A 157 4.09 -45.27 17.58
CA MET A 157 4.94 -44.33 16.82
C MET A 157 4.40 -44.06 15.42
N GLN A 158 3.82 -45.07 14.76
CA GLN A 158 3.19 -44.93 13.44
C GLN A 158 1.94 -44.06 13.50
N GLU A 159 1.06 -44.26 14.48
CA GLU A 159 -0.14 -43.43 14.68
C GLU A 159 0.25 -41.97 14.98
N ALA A 160 1.27 -41.76 15.83
CA ALA A 160 1.82 -40.45 16.14
C ALA A 160 2.37 -39.73 14.91
N THR A 161 3.15 -40.45 14.09
CA THR A 161 3.71 -39.95 12.83
C THR A 161 2.61 -39.48 11.88
N ILE A 162 1.56 -40.29 11.68
CA ILE A 162 0.43 -39.94 10.81
C ILE A 162 -0.31 -38.70 11.35
N ALA A 163 -0.63 -38.68 12.64
CA ALA A 163 -1.35 -37.58 13.27
C ALA A 163 -0.56 -36.26 13.19
N ILE A 164 0.75 -36.31 13.41
CA ILE A 164 1.62 -35.14 13.27
C ILE A 164 1.66 -34.69 11.81
N GLN A 165 1.80 -35.60 10.83
CA GLN A 165 1.92 -35.23 9.42
C GLN A 165 0.65 -34.53 8.89
N ILE A 166 -0.54 -34.96 9.34
CA ILE A 166 -1.83 -34.33 9.00
C ILE A 166 -1.87 -32.86 9.45
N LEU A 167 -1.20 -32.50 10.53
CA LEU A 167 -1.11 -31.12 11.02
C LEU A 167 0.08 -30.37 10.42
N TYR A 168 1.23 -31.02 10.35
CA TYR A 168 2.49 -30.43 9.92
C TYR A 168 2.45 -30.01 8.45
N MET A 169 1.97 -30.87 7.52
CA MET A 169 1.98 -30.54 6.09
C MET A 169 1.10 -29.34 5.75
N PRO A 170 -0.18 -29.27 6.18
CA PRO A 170 -0.98 -28.07 5.94
C PRO A 170 -0.37 -26.82 6.57
N MET A 171 0.14 -26.90 7.81
CA MET A 171 0.80 -25.76 8.45
C MET A 171 2.06 -25.32 7.71
N LEU A 172 2.84 -26.25 7.15
CA LEU A 172 4.06 -25.92 6.41
C LEU A 172 3.76 -25.13 5.14
N PHE A 173 2.74 -25.55 4.37
CA PHE A 173 2.45 -25.01 3.05
C PHE A 173 1.44 -23.86 3.03
N LEU A 174 0.44 -23.87 3.91
CA LEU A 174 -0.65 -22.90 3.89
C LEU A 174 -0.41 -21.71 4.82
N SER A 175 0.45 -21.82 5.83
CA SER A 175 0.63 -20.76 6.84
C SER A 175 1.32 -19.49 6.37
N GLY A 176 1.82 -19.45 5.14
CA GLY A 176 2.75 -18.42 4.72
C GLY A 176 4.22 -18.78 4.97
N ALA A 177 4.52 -19.91 5.62
CA ALA A 177 5.90 -20.31 5.90
C ALA A 177 6.61 -20.65 4.58
N THR A 178 6.13 -21.63 3.81
CA THR A 178 6.83 -22.05 2.58
C THR A 178 6.65 -21.06 1.43
N PHE A 179 5.42 -20.58 1.22
CA PHE A 179 5.07 -19.64 0.16
C PHE A 179 4.43 -18.40 0.78
N PRO A 180 4.72 -17.17 0.30
CA PRO A 180 4.06 -15.99 0.82
C PRO A 180 2.55 -16.15 0.77
N ALA A 181 1.86 -15.88 1.89
CA ALA A 181 0.42 -16.05 1.96
C ALA A 181 -0.30 -15.25 0.86
N ALA A 182 0.23 -14.09 0.48
CA ALA A 182 -0.28 -13.27 -0.63
C ALA A 182 -0.27 -13.97 -2.00
N MET A 183 0.59 -14.98 -2.22
CA MET A 183 0.63 -15.78 -3.44
C MET A 183 -0.41 -16.91 -3.46
N LEU A 184 -0.96 -17.28 -2.30
CA LEU A 184 -1.95 -18.34 -2.22
C LEU A 184 -3.32 -17.86 -2.72
N PRO A 185 -4.16 -18.75 -3.26
CA PRO A 185 -5.54 -18.38 -3.61
C PRO A 185 -6.29 -17.93 -2.35
N LYS A 186 -7.25 -17.00 -2.49
CA LYS A 186 -7.95 -16.37 -1.35
C LYS A 186 -8.54 -17.39 -0.36
N TRP A 187 -9.10 -18.51 -0.84
CA TRP A 187 -9.65 -19.56 0.04
C TRP A 187 -8.57 -20.19 0.93
N ALA A 188 -7.36 -20.35 0.41
CA ALA A 188 -6.23 -20.90 1.16
C ALA A 188 -5.70 -19.89 2.17
N GLN A 189 -5.66 -18.59 1.81
CA GLN A 189 -5.34 -17.51 2.76
C GLN A 189 -6.32 -17.46 3.93
N THR A 190 -7.62 -17.66 3.67
CA THR A 190 -8.63 -17.76 4.72
C THR A 190 -8.39 -18.99 5.61
N LEU A 191 -8.13 -20.15 5.01
CA LEU A 191 -7.88 -21.39 5.76
C LEU A 191 -6.61 -21.29 6.62
N ALA A 192 -5.60 -20.56 6.15
CA ALA A 192 -4.36 -20.31 6.88
C ALA A 192 -4.61 -19.64 8.24
N GLN A 193 -5.64 -18.80 8.37
CA GLN A 193 -5.91 -18.07 9.63
C GLN A 193 -6.36 -18.96 10.79
N PHE A 194 -6.66 -20.22 10.52
CA PHE A 194 -6.98 -21.22 11.54
C PHE A 194 -5.74 -21.95 12.07
N MET A 195 -4.54 -21.63 11.56
CA MET A 195 -3.32 -22.34 11.86
C MET A 195 -2.41 -21.55 12.80
N PRO A 196 -1.87 -22.18 13.87
CA PRO A 196 -0.91 -21.54 14.76
C PRO A 196 0.32 -20.97 14.03
N ALA A 197 0.79 -21.70 13.01
CA ALA A 197 1.96 -21.33 12.23
C ALA A 197 1.80 -19.97 11.53
N SER A 198 0.59 -19.62 11.07
CA SER A 198 0.33 -18.37 10.35
C SER A 198 0.59 -17.16 11.21
N TYR A 199 0.21 -17.24 12.49
CA TYR A 199 0.46 -16.18 13.47
C TYR A 199 1.93 -16.04 13.85
N LEU A 200 2.72 -17.12 13.72
CA LEU A 200 4.18 -17.03 13.87
C LEU A 200 4.82 -16.39 12.66
N VAL A 201 4.36 -16.74 11.44
CA VAL A 201 4.85 -16.12 10.20
C VAL A 201 4.59 -14.62 10.24
N THR A 202 3.34 -14.19 10.46
CA THR A 202 2.99 -12.76 10.53
C THR A 202 3.70 -12.06 11.68
N GLY A 203 3.81 -12.69 12.85
CA GLY A 203 4.51 -12.15 14.00
C GLY A 203 6.00 -11.92 13.75
N PHE A 204 6.71 -12.88 13.15
CA PHE A 204 8.12 -12.69 12.79
C PHE A 204 8.28 -11.63 11.71
N GLN A 205 7.46 -11.68 10.66
CA GLN A 205 7.52 -10.70 9.59
C GLN A 205 7.24 -9.28 10.09
N GLY A 206 6.25 -9.09 10.97
CA GLY A 206 5.98 -7.80 11.62
C GLY A 206 7.19 -7.28 12.41
N ILE A 207 7.89 -8.16 13.14
CA ILE A 207 9.09 -7.79 13.91
C ILE A 207 10.28 -7.45 13.01
N PHE A 208 10.52 -8.23 11.95
CA PHE A 208 11.65 -7.99 11.03
C PHE A 208 11.43 -6.78 10.11
N PHE A 209 10.21 -6.60 9.61
CA PHE A 209 9.92 -5.63 8.55
C PHE A 209 9.25 -4.35 9.08
N GLN A 210 8.33 -4.47 10.03
CA GLN A 210 7.51 -3.34 10.47
C GLN A 210 7.96 -2.73 11.80
N ASN A 211 9.10 -3.19 12.35
CA ASN A 211 9.56 -2.84 13.70
C ASN A 211 8.46 -3.03 14.76
N GLN A 212 7.58 -4.01 14.56
CA GLN A 212 6.54 -4.33 15.53
C GLN A 212 7.15 -4.97 16.77
N ASN A 213 6.42 -4.86 17.87
CA ASN A 213 6.66 -5.55 19.12
C ASN A 213 5.53 -6.56 19.41
N LEU A 214 5.54 -7.18 20.59
CA LEU A 214 4.53 -8.17 20.98
C LEU A 214 3.13 -7.59 21.15
N LEU A 215 2.99 -6.32 21.53
CA LEU A 215 1.69 -5.67 21.73
C LEU A 215 0.97 -5.43 20.40
N ASP A 216 1.73 -5.13 19.34
CA ASP A 216 1.21 -5.06 17.98
C ASP A 216 0.65 -6.42 17.52
N ASN A 217 1.18 -7.51 18.09
CA ASN A 217 0.80 -8.90 17.83
C ASN A 217 -0.03 -9.52 18.97
N LYS A 218 -0.74 -8.72 19.78
CA LYS A 218 -1.42 -9.17 21.00
C LYS A 218 -2.39 -10.34 20.81
N ALA A 219 -3.10 -10.41 19.67
CA ALA A 219 -4.03 -11.50 19.38
C ALA A 219 -3.29 -12.83 19.17
N ALA A 220 -2.22 -12.82 18.35
CA ALA A 220 -1.34 -13.96 18.13
C ALA A 220 -0.70 -14.42 19.45
N VAL A 221 -0.14 -13.49 20.22
CA VAL A 221 0.49 -13.76 21.52
C VAL A 221 -0.51 -14.39 22.50
N GLY A 222 -1.72 -13.82 22.59
CA GLY A 222 -2.80 -14.34 23.44
C GLY A 222 -3.21 -15.77 23.04
N ALA A 223 -3.35 -16.04 21.75
CA ALA A 223 -3.68 -17.38 21.26
C ALA A 223 -2.57 -18.39 21.53
N LEU A 224 -1.31 -18.05 21.29
CA LEU A 224 -0.16 -18.90 21.58
C LEU A 224 -0.06 -19.21 23.08
N LEU A 225 -0.25 -18.22 23.95
CA LEU A 225 -0.29 -18.40 25.41
C LEU A 225 -1.44 -19.31 25.84
N ALA A 226 -2.65 -19.08 25.32
CA ALA A 226 -3.80 -19.92 25.59
C ALA A 226 -3.56 -21.38 25.17
N THR A 227 -2.94 -21.59 24.01
CA THR A 227 -2.54 -22.92 23.50
C THR A 227 -1.49 -23.58 24.39
N ILE A 228 -0.51 -22.83 24.92
CA ILE A 228 0.48 -23.39 25.88
C ILE A 228 -0.23 -23.88 27.14
N LEU A 229 -1.08 -23.04 27.74
CA LEU A 229 -1.76 -23.34 28.99
C LEU A 229 -2.74 -24.50 28.83
N LEU A 230 -3.66 -24.39 27.86
CA LEU A 230 -4.67 -25.40 27.56
C LEU A 230 -4.00 -26.71 27.11
N GLY A 231 -2.99 -26.62 26.25
CA GLY A 231 -2.35 -27.79 25.70
C GLY A 231 -1.55 -28.57 26.72
N THR A 232 -0.80 -27.88 27.59
CA THR A 232 -0.08 -28.52 28.70
C THR A 232 -1.05 -29.14 29.70
N PHE A 233 -2.15 -28.44 30.01
CA PHE A 233 -3.20 -28.96 30.89
C PHE A 233 -3.83 -30.24 30.32
N LEU A 234 -4.24 -30.23 29.05
CA LEU A 234 -4.83 -31.40 28.40
C LEU A 234 -3.82 -32.55 28.26
N ALA A 235 -2.55 -32.26 27.94
CA ALA A 235 -1.50 -33.26 27.90
C ALA A 235 -1.30 -33.94 29.26
N MET A 236 -1.43 -33.18 30.36
CA MET A 236 -1.37 -33.72 31.72
C MET A 236 -2.57 -34.61 32.03
N GLN A 237 -3.79 -34.20 31.65
CA GLN A 237 -5.02 -34.95 31.91
C GLN A 237 -5.14 -36.23 31.08
N LEU A 238 -4.61 -36.21 29.85
CA LEU A 238 -4.62 -37.33 28.92
C LEU A 238 -3.34 -38.17 28.99
N PHE A 239 -2.42 -37.83 29.90
CA PHE A 239 -1.13 -38.51 30.00
C PHE A 239 -1.30 -39.99 30.28
N ARG A 240 -0.46 -40.79 29.64
CA ARG A 240 -0.46 -42.25 29.76
C ARG A 240 0.91 -42.76 30.13
N TRP A 241 0.93 -43.65 31.11
CA TRP A 241 2.16 -44.29 31.57
C TRP A 241 2.48 -45.56 30.77
N GLU A 242 1.45 -46.21 30.23
CA GLU A 242 1.55 -47.52 29.60
C GLU A 242 0.86 -47.56 28.22
N LYS A 243 1.33 -48.46 27.34
CA LYS A 243 0.81 -48.62 25.97
C LYS A 243 -0.59 -49.22 25.95
N GLU A 244 -0.95 -49.95 26.99
CA GLU A 244 -2.22 -50.66 27.16
C GLU A 244 -3.36 -49.73 27.62
N GLU A 245 -3.03 -48.57 28.21
CA GLU A 245 -3.98 -47.56 28.70
C GLU A 245 -4.72 -46.86 27.55
N ARG A 246 -5.76 -47.48 26.97
CA ARG A 246 -6.50 -46.88 25.84
C ARG A 246 -7.35 -45.68 26.26
N ILE A 247 -7.26 -44.59 25.51
CA ILE A 247 -8.13 -43.42 25.67
C ILE A 247 -9.47 -43.68 24.98
N GLN A 248 -10.57 -43.39 25.68
CA GLN A 248 -11.92 -43.44 25.10
C GLN A 248 -11.99 -42.56 23.83
N PRO A 249 -12.62 -43.01 22.73
CA PRO A 249 -12.69 -42.25 21.48
C PRO A 249 -13.18 -40.81 21.66
N ARG A 250 -14.18 -40.58 22.53
CA ARG A 250 -14.67 -39.23 22.87
C ARG A 250 -13.60 -38.34 23.49
N LYS A 251 -12.70 -38.90 24.30
CA LYS A 251 -11.62 -38.13 24.92
C LYS A 251 -10.52 -37.77 23.92
N LYS A 252 -10.37 -38.52 22.81
CA LYS A 252 -9.46 -38.15 21.72
C LYS A 252 -9.88 -36.85 21.01
N LEU A 253 -11.18 -36.51 21.02
CA LEU A 253 -11.68 -35.26 20.43
C LEU A 253 -11.20 -34.00 21.18
N TRP A 254 -10.76 -34.12 22.43
CA TRP A 254 -10.17 -32.99 23.18
C TRP A 254 -8.89 -32.45 22.55
N VAL A 255 -8.22 -33.22 21.66
CA VAL A 255 -7.09 -32.71 20.86
C VAL A 255 -7.50 -31.49 20.05
N ILE A 256 -8.75 -31.43 19.57
CA ILE A 256 -9.26 -30.29 18.79
C ILE A 256 -9.36 -29.03 19.65
N ALA A 257 -9.61 -29.17 20.96
CA ALA A 257 -9.76 -28.02 21.85
C ALA A 257 -8.47 -27.17 21.94
N VAL A 258 -7.29 -27.76 21.74
CA VAL A 258 -6.03 -26.98 21.74
C VAL A 258 -5.95 -25.97 20.59
N LEU A 259 -6.72 -26.19 19.52
CA LEU A 259 -6.83 -25.29 18.37
C LEU A 259 -7.96 -24.26 18.52
N ALA A 260 -8.75 -24.31 19.61
CA ALA A 260 -9.87 -23.38 19.82
C ALA A 260 -9.47 -21.89 19.78
N PRO A 261 -8.32 -21.45 20.33
CA PRO A 261 -7.90 -20.05 20.20
C PRO A 261 -7.75 -19.62 18.73
N PHE A 262 -7.19 -20.49 17.89
CA PHE A 262 -7.01 -20.21 16.46
C PHE A 262 -8.30 -20.39 15.66
N ALA A 263 -9.24 -21.19 16.12
CA ALA A 263 -10.58 -21.24 15.54
C ALA A 263 -11.33 -19.93 15.76
N VAL A 264 -11.23 -19.33 16.96
CA VAL A 264 -11.84 -18.03 17.26
C VAL A 264 -11.19 -16.90 16.45
N LEU A 265 -9.86 -16.85 16.40
CA LEU A 265 -9.18 -15.83 15.59
C LEU A 265 -9.41 -16.03 14.10
N GLY A 266 -9.37 -17.27 13.62
CA GLY A 266 -9.61 -17.61 12.22
C GLY A 266 -11.03 -17.26 11.76
N THR A 267 -12.05 -17.51 12.60
CA THR A 267 -13.42 -17.08 12.28
C THR A 267 -13.52 -15.55 12.25
N TRP A 268 -12.94 -14.85 13.23
CA TRP A 268 -12.94 -13.39 13.24
C TRP A 268 -12.29 -12.79 11.99
N GLN A 269 -11.10 -13.28 11.61
CA GLN A 269 -10.39 -12.81 10.43
C GLN A 269 -11.06 -13.20 9.11
N MET A 270 -11.76 -14.34 9.07
CA MET A 270 -12.58 -14.72 7.92
C MET A 270 -13.69 -13.70 7.66
N PHE A 271 -14.30 -13.16 8.72
CA PHE A 271 -15.33 -12.14 8.61
C PHE A 271 -14.75 -10.74 8.33
N SER A 272 -13.65 -10.35 9.00
CA SER A 272 -13.07 -9.02 8.81
C SER A 272 -12.35 -8.85 7.47
N LYS A 273 -11.79 -9.93 6.92
CA LYS A 273 -10.95 -9.96 5.69
C LYS A 273 -9.69 -9.07 5.76
N GLU A 274 -9.35 -8.51 6.92
CA GLU A 274 -8.20 -7.62 7.10
C GLU A 274 -6.88 -8.31 6.75
N HIS A 275 -6.77 -9.61 7.06
CA HIS A 275 -5.60 -10.45 6.78
C HIS A 275 -5.21 -10.47 5.29
N LEU A 276 -6.16 -10.32 4.36
CA LEU A 276 -5.86 -10.28 2.92
C LEU A 276 -5.03 -9.04 2.58
N GLY A 277 -5.38 -7.88 3.15
CA GLY A 277 -4.66 -6.64 2.97
C GLY A 277 -3.29 -6.65 3.66
N GLU A 278 -3.23 -7.17 4.88
CA GLU A 278 -1.98 -7.29 5.65
C GLU A 278 -0.96 -8.20 4.96
N ASN A 279 -1.40 -9.34 4.42
CA ASN A 279 -0.53 -10.25 3.67
C ASN A 279 0.04 -9.57 2.41
N GLN A 280 -0.78 -8.81 1.70
CA GLN A 280 -0.32 -8.06 0.53
C GLN A 280 0.65 -6.93 0.92
N ALA A 281 0.38 -6.23 2.01
CA ALA A 281 1.26 -5.17 2.54
C ALA A 281 2.66 -5.70 2.89
N LEU A 282 2.72 -6.82 3.61
CA LEU A 282 3.97 -7.49 3.95
C LEU A 282 4.73 -7.94 2.70
N PHE A 283 4.02 -8.52 1.72
CA PHE A 283 4.64 -8.96 0.47
C PHE A 283 5.20 -7.79 -0.34
N ARG A 284 4.47 -6.66 -0.42
CA ARG A 284 4.96 -5.46 -1.10
C ARG A 284 6.16 -4.86 -0.40
N GLN A 285 6.19 -4.86 0.92
CA GLN A 285 7.35 -4.40 1.67
C GLN A 285 8.62 -5.19 1.32
N LEU A 286 8.49 -6.50 1.11
CA LEU A 286 9.57 -7.33 0.59
C LEU A 286 10.09 -6.82 -0.76
N GLN A 287 9.17 -6.56 -1.69
CA GLN A 287 9.52 -6.06 -3.02
C GLN A 287 10.15 -4.66 -2.98
N ARG A 288 9.75 -3.81 -2.02
CA ARG A 288 10.33 -2.48 -1.83
C ARG A 288 11.75 -2.53 -1.28
N SER A 289 12.12 -3.59 -0.56
CA SER A 289 13.50 -3.85 -0.12
C SER A 289 14.41 -4.45 -1.19
N ASP A 290 13.90 -4.66 -2.41
CA ASP A 290 14.74 -5.13 -3.52
C ASP A 290 15.79 -4.09 -3.92
N ARG A 291 16.86 -4.60 -4.53
CA ARG A 291 17.98 -3.82 -5.06
C ARG A 291 18.02 -3.99 -6.57
N PHE A 292 17.90 -2.90 -7.30
CA PHE A 292 18.01 -2.94 -8.75
C PHE A 292 18.68 -1.70 -9.32
N LEU A 293 19.35 -1.89 -10.45
CA LEU A 293 20.06 -0.87 -11.21
C LEU A 293 19.37 -0.72 -12.56
N ILE A 294 18.74 0.42 -12.80
CA ILE A 294 18.30 0.82 -14.14
C ILE A 294 19.53 1.40 -14.83
N ARG A 295 20.01 0.80 -15.92
CA ARG A 295 21.23 1.24 -16.61
C ARG A 295 20.99 1.65 -18.06
N ASN A 296 21.94 2.40 -18.60
CA ASN A 296 21.98 2.89 -19.99
C ASN A 296 20.71 3.64 -20.42
N THR A 297 20.14 4.45 -19.53
CA THR A 297 18.89 5.17 -19.79
C THR A 297 19.13 6.66 -19.89
N ARG A 298 18.30 7.36 -20.67
CA ARG A 298 18.21 8.82 -20.56
C ARG A 298 17.45 9.16 -19.30
N ILE A 299 17.92 10.11 -18.50
CA ILE A 299 17.25 10.50 -17.25
C ILE A 299 16.86 11.97 -17.35
N PHE A 300 15.57 12.26 -17.31
CA PHE A 300 15.07 13.57 -16.95
C PHE A 300 15.00 13.65 -15.42
N THR A 301 15.79 14.52 -14.80
CA THR A 301 15.93 14.52 -13.33
C THR A 301 14.75 15.15 -12.60
N GLY A 302 13.82 15.79 -13.31
CA GLY A 302 12.68 16.50 -12.74
C GLY A 302 12.91 18.01 -12.56
N ASP A 303 14.15 18.44 -12.29
CA ASP A 303 14.53 19.86 -12.16
C ASP A 303 14.93 20.52 -13.49
N GLY A 304 14.69 19.85 -14.62
CA GLY A 304 15.00 20.33 -15.96
C GLY A 304 16.35 19.86 -16.50
N ALA A 305 17.21 19.27 -15.65
CA ALA A 305 18.43 18.63 -16.11
C ALA A 305 18.16 17.29 -16.80
N VAL A 306 19.04 16.95 -17.75
CA VAL A 306 18.96 15.72 -18.54
C VAL A 306 20.31 15.03 -18.53
N ILE A 307 20.32 13.76 -18.17
CA ILE A 307 21.49 12.88 -18.28
C ILE A 307 21.23 11.97 -19.48
N GLU A 308 21.94 12.19 -20.59
CA GLU A 308 21.69 11.44 -21.84
C GLU A 308 22.03 9.94 -21.73
N ASN A 309 23.00 9.59 -20.89
CA ASN A 309 23.33 8.22 -20.58
C ASN A 309 23.67 8.09 -19.09
N GLY A 310 22.72 7.60 -18.31
CA GLY A 310 22.85 7.44 -16.88
C GLY A 310 22.31 6.12 -16.37
N SER A 311 22.53 5.89 -15.09
CA SER A 311 21.99 4.75 -14.36
C SER A 311 21.46 5.18 -12.99
N VAL A 312 20.40 4.54 -12.53
CA VAL A 312 19.77 4.80 -11.23
C VAL A 312 19.79 3.52 -10.41
N PHE A 313 20.44 3.56 -9.26
CA PHE A 313 20.42 2.47 -8.28
C PHE A 313 19.33 2.72 -7.26
N VAL A 314 18.43 1.73 -7.13
CA VAL A 314 17.33 1.74 -6.16
C VAL A 314 17.59 0.69 -5.09
N HIS A 315 17.38 1.08 -3.84
CA HIS A 315 17.50 0.21 -2.66
C HIS A 315 16.54 0.69 -1.57
N ASP A 316 15.81 -0.23 -0.93
CA ASP A 316 14.94 0.04 0.21
C ASP A 316 13.91 1.14 -0.06
N GLY A 317 13.30 1.08 -1.25
CA GLY A 317 12.28 2.01 -1.70
C GLY A 317 12.79 3.40 -2.07
N LYS A 318 14.11 3.61 -2.07
CA LYS A 318 14.76 4.90 -2.29
C LYS A 318 15.71 4.87 -3.48
N ILE A 319 15.91 6.03 -4.08
CA ILE A 319 17.00 6.27 -5.02
C ILE A 319 18.29 6.35 -4.21
N ALA A 320 19.12 5.31 -4.27
CA ALA A 320 20.35 5.21 -3.50
C ALA A 320 21.49 6.00 -4.15
N GLU A 321 21.57 5.99 -5.48
CA GLU A 321 22.57 6.75 -6.25
C GLU A 321 22.12 6.98 -7.70
N VAL A 322 22.58 8.08 -8.29
CA VAL A 322 22.40 8.38 -9.72
C VAL A 322 23.77 8.53 -10.37
N TYR A 323 24.08 7.66 -11.32
CA TYR A 323 25.36 7.64 -12.03
C TYR A 323 25.22 8.32 -13.38
N GLN A 324 26.18 9.22 -13.69
CA GLN A 324 26.36 9.76 -15.04
C GLN A 324 27.47 8.95 -15.72
N GLY A 325 27.18 8.32 -16.86
CA GLY A 325 28.13 7.41 -17.53
C GLY A 325 28.13 5.99 -16.93
N THR A 326 29.32 5.41 -16.73
CA THR A 326 29.48 3.99 -16.33
C THR A 326 29.05 3.76 -14.88
N ALA A 327 28.07 2.87 -14.69
CA ALA A 327 27.63 2.40 -13.38
C ALA A 327 28.56 1.31 -12.82
N PRO A 328 28.57 1.09 -11.48
CA PRO A 328 29.30 -0.04 -10.90
C PRO A 328 28.77 -1.38 -11.40
N ASP A 329 29.60 -2.41 -11.26
CA ASP A 329 29.20 -3.79 -11.56
C ASP A 329 27.99 -4.20 -10.69
N PRO A 330 26.86 -4.62 -11.29
CA PRO A 330 25.68 -5.06 -10.58
C PRO A 330 25.96 -6.14 -9.52
N GLU A 331 26.94 -7.01 -9.74
CA GLU A 331 27.31 -8.05 -8.76
C GLU A 331 27.92 -7.45 -7.49
N GLN A 332 28.72 -6.38 -7.62
CA GLN A 332 29.36 -5.72 -6.48
C GLN A 332 28.34 -5.02 -5.58
N ILE A 333 27.31 -4.41 -6.19
CA ILE A 333 26.23 -3.74 -5.47
C ILE A 333 25.04 -4.66 -5.17
N LYS A 334 25.12 -5.94 -5.55
CA LYS A 334 24.08 -6.94 -5.32
C LYS A 334 22.72 -6.47 -5.84
N ALA A 335 22.67 -6.06 -7.11
CA ALA A 335 21.50 -5.46 -7.73
C ALA A 335 21.05 -6.20 -8.99
N GLU A 336 19.73 -6.39 -9.14
CA GLU A 336 19.14 -6.84 -10.40
C GLU A 336 19.27 -5.75 -11.48
N VAL A 337 19.52 -6.12 -12.73
CA VAL A 337 19.70 -5.16 -13.82
C VAL A 337 18.41 -4.95 -14.59
N ILE A 338 18.07 -3.69 -14.84
CA ILE A 338 16.99 -3.28 -15.74
C ILE A 338 17.61 -2.48 -16.88
N GLU A 339 17.40 -2.95 -18.11
CA GLU A 339 17.94 -2.29 -19.30
C GLU A 339 17.04 -1.16 -19.78
N GLY A 340 17.60 0.05 -19.78
CA GLY A 340 16.92 1.29 -20.18
C GLY A 340 17.37 1.84 -21.54
N ALA A 341 18.20 1.12 -22.29
CA ALA A 341 18.64 1.54 -23.62
C ALA A 341 17.45 1.91 -24.53
N GLY A 342 17.53 3.08 -25.17
CA GLY A 342 16.47 3.62 -26.04
C GLY A 342 15.26 4.20 -25.30
N LYS A 343 15.26 4.19 -23.97
CA LYS A 343 14.17 4.68 -23.12
C LYS A 343 14.58 5.94 -22.36
N THR A 344 13.57 6.61 -21.81
CA THR A 344 13.76 7.76 -20.92
C THR A 344 13.11 7.48 -19.58
N LEU A 345 13.87 7.69 -18.51
CA LEU A 345 13.45 7.65 -17.12
C LEU A 345 13.09 9.06 -16.65
N LEU A 346 11.90 9.20 -16.06
CA LEU A 346 11.36 10.40 -15.46
C LEU A 346 11.01 10.13 -13.98
N PRO A 347 10.92 11.16 -13.12
CA PRO A 347 10.19 11.02 -11.88
C PRO A 347 8.76 10.57 -12.19
N GLY A 348 8.14 9.81 -11.29
CA GLY A 348 6.73 9.51 -11.38
C GLY A 348 5.91 10.80 -11.51
N LEU A 349 4.94 10.80 -12.41
CA LEU A 349 4.12 11.98 -12.67
C LEU A 349 3.20 12.25 -11.48
N ILE A 350 2.82 13.51 -11.30
CA ILE A 350 1.98 13.97 -10.21
C ILE A 350 0.85 14.81 -10.77
N ASP A 351 -0.39 14.46 -10.41
CA ASP A 351 -1.60 15.19 -10.79
C ASP A 351 -2.13 15.98 -9.59
N VAL A 352 -2.10 17.32 -9.65
CA VAL A 352 -2.52 18.15 -8.51
C VAL A 352 -4.03 18.46 -8.48
N HIS A 353 -4.83 17.91 -9.39
CA HIS A 353 -6.27 18.20 -9.44
C HIS A 353 -7.05 16.99 -9.96
N VAL A 354 -7.57 16.17 -9.04
CA VAL A 354 -8.44 15.04 -9.38
C VAL A 354 -9.67 14.97 -8.48
N HIS A 355 -10.72 14.36 -9.01
CA HIS A 355 -11.92 13.90 -8.29
C HIS A 355 -12.05 12.38 -8.44
N LEU A 356 -11.68 11.64 -7.40
CA LEU A 356 -11.58 10.18 -7.43
C LEU A 356 -12.95 9.47 -7.41
N ALA A 357 -13.98 10.12 -6.87
CA ALA A 357 -15.30 9.51 -6.76
C ALA A 357 -16.06 9.46 -8.09
N ALA A 358 -15.67 10.27 -9.06
CA ALA A 358 -16.23 10.28 -10.41
C ALA A 358 -15.32 9.49 -11.36
N SER A 359 -15.89 8.78 -12.34
CA SER A 359 -15.12 7.88 -13.22
C SER A 359 -14.64 8.55 -14.52
N GLY A 360 -15.12 9.76 -14.82
CA GLY A 360 -14.97 10.42 -16.12
C GLY A 360 -15.82 9.83 -17.25
N GLY A 361 -16.29 8.58 -17.12
CA GLY A 361 -17.20 7.94 -18.06
C GLY A 361 -18.68 8.18 -17.73
N LEU A 362 -19.54 7.93 -18.72
CA LEU A 362 -20.98 8.17 -18.65
C LEU A 362 -21.75 6.84 -18.63
N GLY A 363 -22.85 6.81 -17.86
CA GLY A 363 -23.71 5.63 -17.76
C GLY A 363 -23.07 4.47 -17.00
N GLY A 364 -22.22 4.74 -16.01
CA GLY A 364 -21.65 3.70 -15.14
C GLY A 364 -22.70 2.97 -14.31
N SER A 365 -22.42 1.71 -14.00
CA SER A 365 -23.22 0.87 -13.11
C SER A 365 -23.01 1.21 -11.63
N ASP A 366 -23.93 0.79 -10.75
CA ASP A 366 -23.80 0.97 -9.30
C ASP A 366 -22.49 0.37 -8.76
N SER A 367 -22.05 -0.78 -9.29
CA SER A 367 -20.79 -1.40 -8.87
C SER A 367 -19.57 -0.60 -9.29
N GLU A 368 -19.61 0.02 -10.47
CA GLU A 368 -18.53 0.92 -10.93
C GLU A 368 -18.47 2.18 -10.07
N PHE A 369 -19.62 2.73 -9.66
CA PHE A 369 -19.66 3.88 -8.75
C PHE A 369 -19.06 3.53 -7.37
N GLN A 370 -19.40 2.37 -6.80
CA GLN A 370 -18.87 1.94 -5.50
C GLN A 370 -17.36 1.66 -5.50
N LEU A 371 -16.81 1.33 -6.67
CA LEU A 371 -15.38 1.03 -6.85
C LEU A 371 -14.60 2.17 -7.51
N ALA A 372 -15.25 3.31 -7.80
CA ALA A 372 -14.69 4.39 -8.59
C ALA A 372 -13.36 4.89 -8.02
N MET A 373 -13.31 5.22 -6.72
CA MET A 373 -12.10 5.75 -6.11
C MET A 373 -10.92 4.77 -6.14
N GLN A 374 -11.17 3.48 -5.88
CA GLN A 374 -10.10 2.46 -5.96
C GLN A 374 -9.61 2.30 -7.41
N HIS A 375 -10.55 2.30 -8.37
CA HIS A 375 -10.25 2.19 -9.79
C HIS A 375 -9.46 3.39 -10.29
N SER A 376 -9.87 4.61 -9.93
CA SER A 376 -9.19 5.87 -10.28
C SER A 376 -7.76 5.92 -9.72
N ALA A 377 -7.55 5.53 -8.46
CA ALA A 377 -6.20 5.45 -7.88
C ALA A 377 -5.31 4.42 -8.61
N ALA A 378 -5.89 3.29 -9.03
CA ALA A 378 -5.20 2.28 -9.83
C ALA A 378 -4.90 2.79 -11.26
N ALA A 379 -5.83 3.50 -11.90
CA ALA A 379 -5.70 4.05 -13.24
C ALA A 379 -4.61 5.14 -13.33
N LEU A 380 -4.51 5.99 -12.30
CA LEU A 380 -3.40 6.94 -12.14
C LEU A 380 -2.05 6.20 -12.16
N LEU A 381 -1.89 5.21 -11.27
CA LEU A 381 -0.64 4.46 -11.15
C LEU A 381 -0.32 3.63 -12.41
N TYR A 382 -1.34 3.06 -13.04
CA TYR A 382 -1.21 2.33 -14.31
C TYR A 382 -0.60 3.22 -15.40
N SER A 383 -0.94 4.51 -15.36
CA SER A 383 -0.49 5.54 -16.30
C SER A 383 0.78 6.26 -15.81
N GLY A 384 1.50 5.72 -14.82
CA GLY A 384 2.75 6.34 -14.36
C GLY A 384 2.58 7.59 -13.50
N VAL A 385 1.34 7.90 -13.08
CA VAL A 385 1.04 8.93 -12.09
C VAL A 385 1.18 8.31 -10.70
N THR A 386 2.26 8.63 -10.00
CA THR A 386 2.60 8.01 -8.71
C THR A 386 2.02 8.75 -7.51
N ALA A 387 1.58 10.00 -7.70
CA ALA A 387 0.89 10.77 -6.68
C ALA A 387 -0.22 11.65 -7.28
N ALA A 388 -1.28 11.91 -6.51
CA ALA A 388 -2.34 12.82 -6.91
C ALA A 388 -2.94 13.59 -5.72
N ARG A 389 -3.43 14.80 -5.97
CA ARG A 389 -4.19 15.60 -5.00
C ARG A 389 -5.69 15.56 -5.31
N SER A 390 -6.44 14.94 -4.41
CA SER A 390 -7.90 14.93 -4.42
C SER A 390 -8.45 16.25 -3.87
N VAL A 391 -9.23 16.96 -4.69
CA VAL A 391 -9.65 18.36 -4.43
C VAL A 391 -11.18 18.55 -4.45
N GLY A 392 -11.90 17.64 -3.80
CA GLY A 392 -13.35 17.79 -3.61
C GLY A 392 -14.10 16.48 -3.39
N ASP A 393 -13.41 15.43 -2.96
CA ASP A 393 -14.02 14.12 -2.69
C ASP A 393 -14.48 13.98 -1.24
N GLY A 394 -15.32 12.97 -1.00
CA GLY A 394 -15.83 12.65 0.33
C GLY A 394 -14.71 12.35 1.32
N LEU A 395 -14.70 13.06 2.47
CA LEU A 395 -13.61 12.99 3.44
C LEU A 395 -13.30 11.56 3.92
N ASP A 396 -14.30 10.87 4.45
CA ASP A 396 -14.10 9.55 5.08
C ASP A 396 -13.67 8.49 4.06
N ALA A 397 -14.26 8.54 2.86
CA ALA A 397 -13.93 7.63 1.77
C ALA A 397 -12.49 7.84 1.28
N SER A 398 -12.08 9.11 1.13
CA SER A 398 -10.72 9.48 0.74
C SER A 398 -9.70 9.02 1.78
N LEU A 399 -9.94 9.31 3.07
CA LEU A 399 -9.04 8.91 4.17
C LEU A 399 -8.93 7.39 4.29
N LYS A 400 -10.04 6.66 4.11
CA LYS A 400 -10.05 5.20 4.11
C LYS A 400 -9.24 4.64 2.94
N LEU A 401 -9.39 5.21 1.74
CA LEU A 401 -8.61 4.81 0.57
C LEU A 401 -7.11 5.07 0.79
N ARG A 402 -6.73 6.29 1.21
CA ARG A 402 -5.34 6.65 1.52
C ARG A 402 -4.72 5.69 2.52
N LYS A 403 -5.43 5.38 3.63
CA LYS A 403 -4.95 4.40 4.62
C LYS A 403 -4.65 3.02 4.00
N SER A 404 -5.47 2.56 3.06
CA SER A 404 -5.25 1.27 2.38
C SER A 404 -4.09 1.29 1.40
N LEU A 405 -3.79 2.44 0.79
CA LEU A 405 -2.67 2.64 -0.13
C LEU A 405 -1.35 2.81 0.64
N ASP A 406 -1.37 3.59 1.73
CA ASP A 406 -0.20 3.85 2.57
C ASP A 406 0.29 2.61 3.30
N SER A 407 -0.64 1.80 3.82
CA SER A 407 -0.30 0.51 4.40
C SER A 407 0.24 -0.48 3.36
N GLY A 408 0.05 -0.21 2.08
CA GLY A 408 0.33 -1.16 1.01
C GLY A 408 -0.65 -2.33 1.02
N ALA A 409 -1.85 -2.19 1.57
CA ALA A 409 -2.91 -3.19 1.39
C ALA A 409 -3.49 -3.16 -0.03
N ARG A 410 -3.48 -2.00 -0.68
CA ARG A 410 -3.81 -1.78 -2.09
C ARG A 410 -2.70 -1.01 -2.79
N LEU A 411 -2.61 -1.17 -4.11
CA LEU A 411 -1.78 -0.36 -5.00
C LEU A 411 -2.63 0.66 -5.73
N GLY A 412 -2.08 1.86 -5.83
CA GLY A 412 -2.63 3.04 -6.51
C GLY A 412 -1.70 4.22 -6.25
N ALA A 413 -1.98 5.36 -6.88
CA ALA A 413 -1.21 6.58 -6.66
C ALA A 413 -1.27 7.02 -5.18
N ASN A 414 -0.18 7.60 -4.66
CA ASN A 414 -0.17 8.23 -3.34
C ASN A 414 -1.15 9.41 -3.33
N LEU A 415 -1.99 9.54 -2.30
CA LEU A 415 -3.07 10.53 -2.28
C LEU A 415 -2.79 11.65 -1.28
N PHE A 416 -2.90 12.89 -1.74
CA PHE A 416 -2.98 14.11 -0.95
C PHE A 416 -4.45 14.56 -0.94
N ILE A 417 -5.06 14.70 0.23
CA ILE A 417 -6.51 14.87 0.35
C ILE A 417 -6.84 16.27 0.86
N CYS A 418 -7.63 17.04 0.12
CA CYS A 418 -8.23 18.28 0.62
C CYS A 418 -9.57 18.04 1.34
N GLY A 419 -10.31 17.00 0.93
CA GLY A 419 -11.64 16.69 1.44
C GLY A 419 -12.72 17.64 0.90
N PRO A 420 -13.70 18.05 1.72
CA PRO A 420 -14.87 18.78 1.26
C PRO A 420 -14.54 20.22 0.83
N MET A 421 -15.28 20.71 -0.16
CA MET A 421 -15.09 22.03 -0.75
C MET A 421 -15.83 23.11 0.06
N PHE A 422 -15.15 24.22 0.34
CA PHE A 422 -15.77 25.42 0.91
C PHE A 422 -16.45 26.22 -0.20
N THR A 423 -17.76 26.43 -0.09
CA THR A 423 -18.57 27.15 -1.09
C THR A 423 -19.78 27.83 -0.42
N ALA A 424 -20.51 28.65 -1.16
CA ALA A 424 -21.76 29.26 -0.69
C ALA A 424 -22.92 28.24 -0.71
N GLU A 425 -23.99 28.55 0.01
CA GLU A 425 -25.27 27.87 -0.28
C GLU A 425 -25.73 28.30 -1.68
N GLY A 426 -26.12 27.36 -2.55
CA GLY A 426 -26.37 27.65 -3.96
C GLY A 426 -25.10 27.91 -4.79
N GLY A 427 -23.91 27.78 -4.19
CA GLY A 427 -22.63 27.93 -4.88
C GLY A 427 -22.24 26.69 -5.67
N HIS A 428 -21.23 26.83 -6.54
CA HIS A 428 -20.70 25.72 -7.32
C HIS A 428 -20.19 24.60 -6.39
N GLY A 429 -20.43 23.36 -6.80
CA GLY A 429 -20.22 22.14 -6.02
C GLY A 429 -21.48 21.67 -5.28
N THR A 430 -22.47 22.54 -5.03
CA THR A 430 -23.70 22.17 -4.32
C THR A 430 -24.70 21.42 -5.18
N GLU A 431 -24.72 21.68 -6.50
CA GLU A 431 -25.59 21.05 -7.49
C GLU A 431 -25.41 19.52 -7.55
N PHE A 432 -24.20 19.04 -7.24
CA PHE A 432 -23.87 17.60 -7.26
C PHE A 432 -24.62 16.79 -6.19
N VAL A 433 -25.15 17.45 -5.15
CA VAL A 433 -25.91 16.79 -4.08
C VAL A 433 -27.40 17.13 -4.09
N GLU A 434 -27.85 18.04 -4.95
CA GLU A 434 -29.23 18.53 -4.92
C GLU A 434 -30.25 17.45 -5.26
N HIS A 435 -29.92 16.63 -6.26
CA HIS A 435 -30.79 15.58 -6.80
C HIS A 435 -30.66 14.23 -6.07
N LEU A 436 -29.85 14.17 -5.01
CA LEU A 436 -29.70 12.94 -4.23
C LEU A 436 -30.97 12.62 -3.42
N PRO A 437 -31.28 11.33 -3.23
CA PRO A 437 -32.40 10.92 -2.38
C PRO A 437 -32.31 11.53 -0.97
N PRO A 438 -33.43 11.99 -0.38
CA PRO A 438 -33.43 12.65 0.93
C PRO A 438 -32.75 11.85 2.05
N ALA A 439 -32.82 10.53 2.00
CA ALA A 439 -32.22 9.62 2.98
C ALA A 439 -30.68 9.70 3.06
N ILE A 440 -30.01 10.05 1.95
CA ILE A 440 -28.53 10.11 1.88
C ILE A 440 -27.99 11.53 1.61
N LYS A 441 -28.86 12.46 1.20
CA LYS A 441 -28.47 13.82 0.80
C LYS A 441 -27.65 14.55 1.87
N ASN A 442 -28.11 14.53 3.13
CA ASN A 442 -27.42 15.25 4.21
C ASN A 442 -26.07 14.63 4.58
N SER A 443 -25.96 13.29 4.58
CA SER A 443 -24.71 12.61 4.91
C SER A 443 -23.67 12.82 3.80
N VAL A 444 -24.08 12.72 2.52
CA VAL A 444 -23.19 12.98 1.38
C VAL A 444 -22.77 14.45 1.33
N ARG A 445 -23.71 15.38 1.55
CA ARG A 445 -23.41 16.82 1.62
C ARG A 445 -22.37 17.12 2.69
N ALA A 446 -22.50 16.54 3.88
CA ALA A 446 -21.52 16.71 4.97
C ALA A 446 -20.15 16.08 4.65
N GLN A 447 -20.04 15.19 3.66
CA GLN A 447 -18.76 14.62 3.22
C GLN A 447 -18.10 15.44 2.12
N LEU A 448 -18.88 16.15 1.28
CA LEU A 448 -18.39 16.84 0.08
C LEU A 448 -18.32 18.36 0.20
N ILE A 449 -19.16 18.98 1.05
CA ILE A 449 -19.40 20.43 1.00
C ILE A 449 -19.31 21.05 2.40
N ARG A 450 -18.74 22.25 2.47
CA ARG A 450 -18.72 23.13 3.64
C ARG A 450 -19.34 24.48 3.25
N THR A 451 -20.46 24.86 3.86
CA THR A 451 -21.14 26.15 3.64
C THR A 451 -21.21 27.00 4.92
N PRO A 452 -20.06 27.36 5.53
CA PRO A 452 -20.03 28.14 6.76
C PRO A 452 -20.76 29.48 6.60
N LYS A 453 -21.43 29.93 7.65
CA LYS A 453 -22.20 31.19 7.66
C LYS A 453 -21.45 32.34 8.31
N THR A 454 -20.36 32.05 9.03
CA THR A 454 -19.53 33.06 9.71
C THR A 454 -18.04 32.76 9.54
N PRO A 455 -17.17 33.78 9.66
CA PRO A 455 -15.73 33.59 9.70
C PRO A 455 -15.27 32.57 10.75
N GLU A 456 -15.81 32.60 11.97
CA GLU A 456 -15.40 31.66 13.02
C GLU A 456 -15.82 30.21 12.72
N GLU A 457 -17.00 30.03 12.12
CA GLU A 457 -17.42 28.71 11.67
C GLU A 457 -16.48 28.15 10.59
N ALA A 458 -16.07 28.98 9.63
CA ALA A 458 -15.08 28.62 8.62
C ALA A 458 -13.75 28.19 9.27
N ARG A 459 -13.22 28.98 10.21
CA ARG A 459 -11.99 28.62 10.95
C ARG A 459 -12.14 27.30 11.71
N LYS A 460 -13.26 27.10 12.41
CA LYS A 460 -13.52 25.85 13.12
C LYS A 460 -13.52 24.66 12.15
N GLN A 461 -14.18 24.76 11.00
CA GLN A 461 -14.23 23.69 10.02
C GLN A 461 -12.84 23.36 9.44
N VAL A 462 -11.98 24.36 9.22
CA VAL A 462 -10.57 24.12 8.84
C VAL A 462 -9.80 23.38 9.94
N ARG A 463 -9.97 23.76 11.22
CA ARG A 463 -9.36 23.05 12.35
C ARG A 463 -9.83 21.60 12.46
N ASP A 464 -11.12 21.37 12.23
CA ASP A 464 -11.70 20.01 12.23
C ASP A 464 -11.09 19.16 11.09
N LEU A 465 -10.92 19.73 9.88
CA LEU A 465 -10.26 19.04 8.77
C LEU A 465 -8.79 18.77 9.05
N LYS A 466 -8.07 19.72 9.66
CA LYS A 466 -6.68 19.50 10.11
C LYS A 466 -6.60 18.34 11.10
N ALA A 467 -7.52 18.27 12.06
CA ALA A 467 -7.60 17.17 13.03
C ALA A 467 -7.88 15.81 12.34
N ALA A 468 -8.65 15.82 11.24
CA ALA A 468 -8.87 14.65 10.38
C ALA A 468 -7.68 14.31 9.46
N GLN A 469 -6.58 15.07 9.54
CA GLN A 469 -5.33 14.85 8.79
C GLN A 469 -5.47 15.02 7.27
N VAL A 470 -6.22 16.03 6.82
CA VAL A 470 -6.16 16.48 5.42
C VAL A 470 -4.79 17.12 5.10
N ASP A 471 -4.43 17.12 3.82
CA ASP A 471 -3.17 17.65 3.30
C ASP A 471 -3.31 19.06 2.69
N GLY A 472 -4.54 19.54 2.51
CA GLY A 472 -4.83 20.87 1.98
C GLY A 472 -6.30 21.27 2.20
N ILE A 473 -6.68 22.45 1.73
CA ILE A 473 -8.04 22.97 1.76
C ILE A 473 -8.44 23.39 0.33
N LYS A 474 -9.68 23.12 -0.06
CA LYS A 474 -10.25 23.57 -1.34
C LYS A 474 -11.40 24.54 -1.07
N ALA A 475 -11.41 25.68 -1.74
CA ALA A 475 -12.51 26.64 -1.74
C ALA A 475 -12.91 27.02 -3.17
N ILE A 476 -14.13 27.54 -3.33
CA ILE A 476 -14.69 27.92 -4.62
C ILE A 476 -15.14 29.38 -4.61
N LEU A 477 -14.69 30.15 -5.61
CA LEU A 477 -15.05 31.55 -5.83
C LEU A 477 -15.80 31.79 -7.13
N GLU A 478 -16.19 30.77 -7.89
CA GLU A 478 -16.85 30.96 -9.18
C GLU A 478 -18.33 31.37 -9.03
N ALA A 479 -18.77 32.29 -9.90
CA ALA A 479 -20.17 32.73 -10.04
C ALA A 479 -20.93 32.05 -11.20
N GLY A 480 -20.23 31.25 -12.01
CA GLY A 480 -20.77 30.62 -13.19
C GLY A 480 -20.72 31.50 -14.44
N TRP A 481 -21.29 31.00 -15.54
CA TRP A 481 -21.08 31.48 -16.91
C TRP A 481 -22.37 31.97 -17.59
N GLY A 482 -23.50 31.97 -16.89
CA GLY A 482 -24.82 32.20 -17.50
C GLY A 482 -25.46 30.90 -18.00
N ASP A 483 -26.60 31.00 -18.70
CA ASP A 483 -27.31 29.88 -19.36
C ASP A 483 -27.51 28.62 -18.50
N GLY A 484 -28.05 28.82 -17.30
CA GLY A 484 -28.35 27.76 -16.34
C GLY A 484 -27.16 27.30 -15.50
N MET A 485 -26.00 27.96 -15.61
CA MET A 485 -24.83 27.79 -14.73
C MET A 485 -24.57 29.11 -14.01
N LEU A 486 -25.45 29.48 -13.08
CA LEU A 486 -25.27 30.62 -12.18
C LEU A 486 -25.14 30.10 -10.76
N PHE A 487 -24.12 30.57 -10.05
CA PHE A 487 -23.78 30.11 -8.72
C PHE A 487 -23.59 31.28 -7.77
N ASP A 488 -24.02 31.08 -6.52
CA ASP A 488 -23.73 32.04 -5.45
C ASP A 488 -22.23 31.98 -5.10
N ARG A 489 -21.55 33.14 -5.12
CA ARG A 489 -20.14 33.24 -4.70
C ARG A 489 -20.04 33.22 -3.18
N LEU A 490 -19.02 32.55 -2.66
CA LEU A 490 -18.71 32.57 -1.25
C LEU A 490 -18.24 33.96 -0.82
N ASP A 491 -18.74 34.43 0.33
CA ASP A 491 -18.39 35.73 0.91
C ASP A 491 -16.86 35.83 1.12
N LEU A 492 -16.25 36.90 0.63
CA LEU A 492 -14.80 37.10 0.71
C LEU A 492 -14.28 37.18 2.16
N LEU A 493 -15.08 37.64 3.12
CA LEU A 493 -14.73 37.60 4.54
C LEU A 493 -14.66 36.16 5.07
N ILE A 494 -15.52 35.28 4.56
CA ILE A 494 -15.53 33.87 4.92
C ILE A 494 -14.35 33.15 4.27
N VAL A 495 -14.09 33.36 2.97
CA VAL A 495 -12.93 32.73 2.31
C VAL A 495 -11.60 33.22 2.88
N ARG A 496 -11.51 34.51 3.24
CA ARG A 496 -10.35 35.05 3.96
C ARG A 496 -10.14 34.34 5.30
N ALA A 497 -11.20 34.09 6.05
CA ALA A 497 -11.10 33.34 7.31
C ALA A 497 -10.67 31.88 7.10
N VAL A 498 -11.13 31.22 6.02
CA VAL A 498 -10.64 29.90 5.61
C VAL A 498 -9.13 29.95 5.34
N ALA A 499 -8.66 30.94 4.58
CA ALA A 499 -7.25 31.09 4.22
C ALA A 499 -6.35 31.38 5.43
N GLU A 500 -6.75 32.32 6.29
CA GLU A 500 -6.03 32.66 7.52
C GLU A 500 -5.83 31.42 8.41
N GLU A 501 -6.88 30.63 8.62
CA GLU A 501 -6.78 29.42 9.43
C GLU A 501 -6.02 28.30 8.70
N ALA A 502 -6.17 28.15 7.38
CA ALA A 502 -5.40 27.18 6.60
C ALA A 502 -3.89 27.46 6.75
N HIS A 503 -3.47 28.72 6.64
CA HIS A 503 -2.10 29.15 6.88
C HIS A 503 -1.64 28.90 8.32
N ALA A 504 -2.49 29.21 9.32
CA ALA A 504 -2.19 28.92 10.72
C ALA A 504 -1.96 27.42 10.97
N GLN A 505 -2.71 26.55 10.28
CA GLN A 505 -2.59 25.10 10.33
C GLN A 505 -1.53 24.51 9.37
N ARG A 506 -0.82 25.38 8.62
CA ARG A 506 0.16 25.03 7.58
C ARG A 506 -0.42 24.07 6.53
N LEU A 507 -1.62 24.36 6.06
CA LEU A 507 -2.29 23.66 4.97
C LEU A 507 -2.28 24.57 3.72
N PRO A 508 -1.89 24.05 2.54
CA PRO A 508 -2.05 24.77 1.29
C PRO A 508 -3.54 24.96 0.99
N LEU A 509 -3.87 26.13 0.43
CA LEU A 509 -5.22 26.46 -0.05
C LEU A 509 -5.25 26.44 -1.57
N ALA A 510 -6.18 25.67 -2.14
CA ALA A 510 -6.51 25.66 -3.56
C ALA A 510 -7.84 26.40 -3.75
N ILE A 511 -7.88 27.39 -4.66
CA ILE A 511 -9.10 28.12 -4.97
C ILE A 511 -9.50 27.88 -6.43
N HIS A 512 -10.73 27.40 -6.62
CA HIS A 512 -11.39 27.33 -7.92
C HIS A 512 -11.82 28.72 -8.39
N THR A 513 -11.40 29.11 -9.60
CA THR A 513 -11.72 30.40 -10.23
C THR A 513 -12.29 30.22 -11.63
N GLY A 514 -13.19 31.10 -12.07
CA GLY A 514 -13.76 31.07 -13.43
C GLY A 514 -13.40 32.28 -14.29
N ASP A 515 -13.34 33.49 -13.69
CA ASP A 515 -12.94 34.73 -14.36
C ASP A 515 -11.72 35.42 -13.73
N ALA A 516 -11.22 36.48 -14.38
CA ALA A 516 -10.07 37.24 -13.88
C ALA A 516 -10.34 37.95 -12.54
N ARG A 517 -11.61 38.24 -12.20
CA ARG A 517 -11.98 38.78 -10.87
C ARG A 517 -11.81 37.71 -9.80
N ASP A 518 -12.24 36.48 -10.06
CA ASP A 518 -12.05 35.35 -9.15
C ASP A 518 -10.55 35.12 -8.88
N VAL A 519 -9.71 35.22 -9.92
CA VAL A 519 -8.24 35.15 -9.80
C VAL A 519 -7.71 36.30 -8.93
N ALA A 520 -8.16 37.54 -9.15
CA ALA A 520 -7.75 38.69 -8.36
C ALA A 520 -8.08 38.52 -6.86
N ASP A 521 -9.29 38.07 -6.56
CA ASP A 521 -9.77 37.80 -5.20
C ASP A 521 -8.94 36.68 -4.55
N ALA A 522 -8.69 35.58 -5.28
CA ALA A 522 -7.89 34.45 -4.80
C ALA A 522 -6.45 34.85 -4.43
N ILE A 523 -5.82 35.72 -5.23
CA ILE A 523 -4.50 36.27 -4.95
C ILE A 523 -4.53 37.17 -3.71
N GLU A 524 -5.56 38.00 -3.55
CA GLU A 524 -5.69 38.88 -2.38
C GLU A 524 -5.93 38.10 -1.08
N ILE A 525 -6.68 37.00 -1.15
CA ILE A 525 -6.91 36.07 -0.04
C ILE A 525 -5.62 35.33 0.36
N GLY A 526 -4.65 35.23 -0.55
CA GLY A 526 -3.37 34.57 -0.32
C GLY A 526 -3.43 33.06 -0.58
N THR A 527 -4.14 32.63 -1.63
CA THR A 527 -4.17 31.21 -2.02
C THR A 527 -2.77 30.64 -2.32
N THR A 528 -2.60 29.33 -2.15
CA THR A 528 -1.37 28.63 -2.56
C THR A 528 -1.42 28.27 -4.05
N SER A 529 -2.58 27.88 -4.55
CA SER A 529 -2.81 27.59 -5.97
C SER A 529 -4.15 28.16 -6.45
N VAL A 530 -4.13 28.65 -7.69
CA VAL A 530 -5.30 29.06 -8.46
C VAL A 530 -5.59 27.93 -9.45
N GLU A 531 -6.77 27.35 -9.31
CA GLU A 531 -7.24 26.25 -10.15
C GLU A 531 -8.11 26.81 -11.29
N HIS A 532 -7.95 26.27 -12.49
CA HIS A 532 -8.55 26.68 -13.76
C HIS A 532 -8.09 28.07 -14.28
N GLY A 533 -7.83 29.02 -13.38
CA GLY A 533 -7.43 30.38 -13.73
C GLY A 533 -8.63 31.20 -14.22
N SER A 534 -8.49 31.81 -15.40
CA SER A 534 -9.63 32.46 -16.06
C SER A 534 -9.82 31.85 -17.44
N TRP A 535 -11.03 31.33 -17.67
CA TRP A 535 -11.41 30.80 -18.98
C TRP A 535 -12.18 31.83 -19.82
N ARG A 536 -12.62 32.93 -19.22
CA ARG A 536 -13.44 33.96 -19.89
C ARG A 536 -12.65 35.19 -20.30
N ASP A 537 -11.69 35.58 -19.47
CA ASP A 537 -10.98 36.85 -19.61
C ASP A 537 -9.47 36.61 -19.61
N GLU A 538 -8.73 37.57 -20.15
CA GLU A 538 -7.30 37.65 -19.95
C GLU A 538 -6.99 37.92 -18.46
N ILE A 539 -6.02 37.18 -17.90
CA ILE A 539 -5.51 37.48 -16.57
C ILE A 539 -4.55 38.67 -16.70
N PRO A 540 -4.84 39.84 -16.09
CA PRO A 540 -3.99 41.02 -16.24
C PRO A 540 -2.56 40.78 -15.75
N ASP A 541 -1.56 41.31 -16.46
CA ASP A 541 -0.13 41.16 -16.14
C ASP A 541 0.20 41.45 -14.68
N ARG A 542 -0.39 42.52 -14.12
CA ARG A 542 -0.22 42.89 -12.70
C ARG A 542 -0.61 41.78 -11.72
N LEU A 543 -1.55 40.92 -12.08
CA LEU A 543 -1.96 39.77 -11.26
C LEU A 543 -0.96 38.62 -11.42
N LEU A 544 -0.50 38.37 -12.66
CA LEU A 544 0.53 37.37 -12.94
C LEU A 544 1.85 37.70 -12.22
N GLU A 545 2.27 38.97 -12.23
CA GLU A 545 3.43 39.45 -11.48
C GLU A 545 3.26 39.20 -9.98
N ARG A 546 2.06 39.46 -9.42
CA ARG A 546 1.77 39.16 -8.01
C ARG A 546 1.82 37.66 -7.72
N MET A 547 1.32 36.81 -8.61
CA MET A 547 1.41 35.35 -8.47
C MET A 547 2.87 34.91 -8.49
N ALA A 548 3.68 35.41 -9.43
CA ALA A 548 5.10 35.11 -9.53
C ALA A 548 5.87 35.53 -8.26
N HIS A 549 5.65 36.76 -7.77
CA HIS A 549 6.28 37.25 -6.53
C HIS A 549 5.81 36.52 -5.28
N GLY A 550 4.52 36.16 -5.21
CA GLY A 550 3.93 35.44 -4.08
C GLY A 550 4.20 33.94 -4.08
N GLY A 551 4.71 33.38 -5.18
CA GLY A 551 4.87 31.93 -5.34
C GLY A 551 3.53 31.19 -5.45
N ILE A 552 2.49 31.85 -5.97
CA ILE A 552 1.15 31.28 -6.13
C ILE A 552 1.12 30.46 -7.42
N TYR A 553 0.77 29.18 -7.32
CA TYR A 553 0.75 28.28 -8.47
C TYR A 553 -0.48 28.52 -9.35
N LEU A 554 -0.30 28.37 -10.66
CA LEU A 554 -1.40 28.24 -11.62
C LEU A 554 -1.51 26.79 -12.10
N ASP A 555 -2.72 26.25 -12.03
CA ASP A 555 -3.15 25.02 -12.68
C ASP A 555 -4.34 25.33 -13.62
N PRO A 556 -4.15 25.42 -14.95
CA PRO A 556 -5.20 25.83 -15.88
C PRO A 556 -6.18 24.72 -16.29
N THR A 557 -5.84 23.45 -16.04
CA THR A 557 -6.64 22.26 -16.40
C THR A 557 -7.19 22.32 -17.86
N LEU A 558 -6.34 22.45 -18.87
CA LEU A 558 -6.78 22.61 -20.27
C LEU A 558 -7.60 21.42 -20.79
N GLY A 559 -7.28 20.22 -20.30
CA GLY A 559 -7.88 18.95 -20.71
C GLY A 559 -9.36 18.86 -20.39
N VAL A 560 -9.81 19.36 -19.23
CA VAL A 560 -11.25 19.38 -18.91
C VAL A 560 -12.02 20.36 -19.79
N ILE A 561 -11.42 21.50 -20.15
CA ILE A 561 -12.02 22.48 -21.06
C ILE A 561 -12.22 21.85 -22.45
N GLU A 562 -11.17 21.21 -22.98
CA GLU A 562 -11.25 20.51 -24.27
C GLU A 562 -12.23 19.33 -24.22
N ALA A 563 -12.26 18.59 -23.11
CA ALA A 563 -13.20 17.49 -22.91
C ALA A 563 -14.65 17.97 -22.95
N TYR A 564 -14.98 19.11 -22.33
CA TYR A 564 -16.32 19.70 -22.42
C TYR A 564 -16.64 20.20 -23.84
N ALA A 565 -15.70 20.85 -24.53
CA ALA A 565 -15.87 21.25 -25.93
C ALA A 565 -16.21 20.03 -26.81
N ASN A 566 -15.49 18.92 -26.63
CA ASN A 566 -15.72 17.67 -27.35
C ASN A 566 -17.03 16.99 -26.94
N TYR A 567 -17.37 16.98 -25.65
CA TYR A 567 -18.61 16.42 -25.11
C TYR A 567 -19.85 17.11 -25.71
N PHE A 568 -19.89 18.45 -25.69
CA PHE A 568 -20.99 19.22 -26.28
C PHE A 568 -20.97 19.19 -27.82
N ALA A 569 -19.83 18.90 -28.45
CA ALA A 569 -19.75 18.64 -29.89
C ALA A 569 -20.14 17.19 -30.27
N GLY A 570 -20.37 16.30 -29.31
CA GLY A 570 -20.65 14.88 -29.56
C GLY A 570 -19.44 14.10 -30.10
N LYS A 571 -18.22 14.62 -29.93
CA LYS A 571 -16.98 13.99 -30.39
C LYS A 571 -16.53 12.92 -29.41
N SER A 572 -16.11 11.77 -29.95
CA SER A 572 -15.71 10.59 -29.13
C SER A 572 -14.27 10.15 -29.35
N ASP A 573 -13.46 10.95 -30.06
CA ASP A 573 -12.11 10.59 -30.50
C ASP A 573 -11.19 10.28 -29.31
N ALA A 574 -11.31 11.04 -28.21
CA ALA A 574 -10.56 10.83 -26.98
C ALA A 574 -10.77 9.42 -26.38
N LEU A 575 -11.93 8.80 -26.62
CA LEU A 575 -12.18 7.42 -26.17
C LEU A 575 -11.31 6.42 -26.92
N GLY A 576 -10.80 6.76 -28.11
CA GLY A 576 -9.90 5.90 -28.90
C GLY A 576 -8.45 5.88 -28.40
N ASN A 577 -8.06 6.75 -27.46
CA ASN A 577 -6.70 6.78 -26.93
C ASN A 577 -6.31 5.43 -26.28
N SER A 578 -5.08 4.98 -26.53
CA SER A 578 -4.62 3.65 -26.10
C SER A 578 -4.59 3.49 -24.58
N LEU A 579 -4.15 4.50 -23.83
CA LEU A 579 -4.16 4.44 -22.37
C LEU A 579 -5.59 4.47 -21.82
N VAL A 580 -6.48 5.29 -22.41
CA VAL A 580 -7.91 5.30 -22.06
C VAL A 580 -8.53 3.91 -22.22
N GLN A 581 -8.27 3.25 -23.36
CA GLN A 581 -8.75 1.89 -23.62
C GLN A 581 -8.20 0.83 -22.63
N GLN A 582 -7.03 1.08 -22.02
CA GLN A 582 -6.40 0.17 -21.08
C GLN A 582 -6.88 0.36 -19.63
N VAL A 583 -7.22 1.59 -19.24
CA VAL A 583 -7.60 1.89 -17.85
C VAL A 583 -9.11 1.96 -17.63
N VAL A 584 -9.91 2.30 -18.63
CA VAL A 584 -11.37 2.43 -18.47
C VAL A 584 -12.04 1.09 -18.74
N SER A 585 -13.05 0.72 -17.94
CA SER A 585 -13.78 -0.53 -18.14
C SER A 585 -14.41 -0.55 -19.55
N GLY A 586 -14.39 -1.71 -20.22
CA GLY A 586 -14.98 -1.85 -21.55
C GLY A 586 -16.48 -1.52 -21.57
N GLN A 587 -17.19 -1.78 -20.46
CA GLN A 587 -18.59 -1.46 -20.33
C GLN A 587 -18.82 0.06 -20.22
N LEU A 588 -18.03 0.75 -19.38
CA LEU A 588 -18.12 2.19 -19.22
C LEU A 588 -17.75 2.93 -20.52
N LEU A 589 -16.72 2.46 -21.25
CA LEU A 589 -16.37 2.98 -22.57
C LEU A 589 -17.51 2.84 -23.58
N LYS A 590 -18.13 1.66 -23.61
CA LYS A 590 -19.29 1.39 -24.48
C LYS A 590 -20.45 2.33 -24.14
N ASN A 591 -20.81 2.43 -22.86
CA ASN A 591 -21.91 3.29 -22.40
C ASN A 591 -21.64 4.76 -22.71
N THR A 592 -20.39 5.20 -22.56
CA THR A 592 -19.98 6.57 -22.89
C THR A 592 -20.12 6.84 -24.39
N ARG A 593 -19.68 5.92 -25.26
CA ARG A 593 -19.85 6.03 -26.71
C ARG A 593 -21.32 6.09 -27.10
N GLU A 594 -22.15 5.20 -26.56
CA GLU A 594 -23.59 5.16 -26.82
C GLU A 594 -24.29 6.45 -26.36
N PHE A 595 -23.89 6.98 -25.21
CA PHE A 595 -24.43 8.24 -24.71
C PHE A 595 -24.07 9.42 -25.63
N LEU A 596 -22.81 9.56 -26.05
CA LEU A 596 -22.41 10.61 -27.00
C LEU A 596 -23.13 10.46 -28.35
N ALA A 597 -23.20 9.24 -28.88
CA ALA A 597 -23.89 8.94 -30.13
C ALA A 597 -25.40 9.22 -30.09
N SER A 598 -26.01 9.25 -28.90
CA SER A 598 -27.43 9.59 -28.73
C SER A 598 -27.76 11.05 -29.04
N GLY A 599 -26.76 11.93 -29.12
CA GLY A 599 -26.95 13.36 -29.37
C GLY A 599 -27.51 14.15 -28.17
N LYS A 600 -27.84 13.49 -27.04
CA LYS A 600 -28.43 14.15 -25.85
C LYS A 600 -27.53 15.22 -25.22
N ALA A 601 -26.21 15.07 -25.38
CA ALA A 601 -25.24 16.03 -24.90
C ALA A 601 -24.96 17.16 -25.89
N VAL A 602 -25.36 17.02 -27.16
CA VAL A 602 -24.92 17.93 -28.22
C VAL A 602 -25.55 19.30 -28.05
N ASN A 603 -24.69 20.31 -27.91
CA ASN A 603 -25.06 21.71 -27.81
C ASN A 603 -23.97 22.54 -28.51
N PRO A 604 -24.18 22.96 -29.77
CA PRO A 604 -23.17 23.69 -30.54
C PRO A 604 -22.71 24.99 -29.89
N ASP A 605 -23.63 25.75 -29.30
CA ASP A 605 -23.31 27.04 -28.65
C ASP A 605 -22.37 26.82 -27.46
N ARG A 606 -22.64 25.78 -26.65
CA ARG A 606 -21.73 25.41 -25.55
C ARG A 606 -20.41 24.84 -26.07
N ALA A 607 -20.42 24.06 -27.15
CA ALA A 607 -19.18 23.55 -27.73
C ALA A 607 -18.27 24.69 -28.20
N GLU A 608 -18.83 25.70 -28.87
CA GLU A 608 -18.11 26.92 -29.27
C GLU A 608 -17.63 27.73 -28.06
N GLN A 609 -18.48 27.89 -27.04
CA GLN A 609 -18.12 28.57 -25.80
C GLN A 609 -16.90 27.91 -25.11
N PHE A 610 -16.89 26.58 -24.99
CA PHE A 610 -15.75 25.85 -24.40
C PHE A 610 -14.52 25.86 -25.32
N GLN A 611 -14.69 25.96 -26.64
CA GLN A 611 -13.56 26.14 -27.56
C GLN A 611 -12.89 27.50 -27.36
N HIS A 612 -13.68 28.58 -27.24
CA HIS A 612 -13.15 29.90 -26.90
C HIS A 612 -12.47 29.92 -25.54
N ALA A 613 -13.07 29.25 -24.55
CA ALA A 613 -12.47 29.09 -23.23
C ALA A 613 -11.10 28.40 -23.28
N LEU A 614 -10.96 27.37 -24.11
CA LEU A 614 -9.70 26.65 -24.28
C LEU A 614 -8.63 27.55 -24.90
N ASP A 615 -8.99 28.35 -25.91
CA ASP A 615 -8.06 29.29 -26.54
C ASP A 615 -7.62 30.39 -25.56
N GLN A 616 -8.56 30.91 -24.76
CA GLN A 616 -8.27 31.90 -23.71
C GLN A 616 -7.39 31.31 -22.60
N ALA A 617 -7.67 30.10 -22.14
CA ALA A 617 -6.88 29.41 -21.11
C ALA A 617 -5.46 29.10 -21.59
N ARG A 618 -5.28 28.72 -22.87
CA ARG A 618 -3.96 28.54 -23.50
C ARG A 618 -3.16 29.84 -23.53
N ALA A 619 -3.80 30.95 -23.90
CA ALA A 619 -3.16 32.27 -23.89
C ALA A 619 -2.74 32.69 -22.48
N ASN A 620 -3.63 32.53 -21.49
CA ASN A 620 -3.37 32.83 -20.10
C ASN A 620 -2.24 31.97 -19.51
N LEU A 621 -2.19 30.66 -19.84
CA LEU A 621 -1.09 29.78 -19.45
C LEU A 621 0.25 30.28 -20.00
N LEU A 622 0.31 30.63 -21.29
CA LEU A 622 1.52 31.13 -21.92
C LEU A 622 1.98 32.46 -21.32
N HIS A 623 1.06 33.37 -21.02
CA HIS A 623 1.34 34.65 -20.37
C HIS A 623 1.84 34.45 -18.94
N ALA A 624 1.18 33.59 -18.16
CA ALA A 624 1.57 33.26 -16.80
C ALA A 624 3.00 32.69 -16.74
N TRP A 625 3.32 31.75 -17.63
CA TRP A 625 4.68 31.21 -17.74
C TRP A 625 5.72 32.29 -18.02
N LYS A 626 5.46 33.16 -19.02
CA LYS A 626 6.37 34.25 -19.39
C LYS A 626 6.57 35.26 -18.26
N ALA A 627 5.53 35.49 -17.45
CA ALA A 627 5.58 36.34 -16.26
C ALA A 627 6.30 35.69 -15.06
N GLY A 628 6.72 34.42 -15.18
CA GLY A 628 7.43 33.70 -14.12
C GLY A 628 6.53 33.10 -13.04
N VAL A 629 5.23 32.95 -13.32
CA VAL A 629 4.29 32.27 -12.42
C VAL A 629 4.69 30.79 -12.28
N PRO A 630 4.78 30.25 -11.05
CA PRO A 630 5.02 28.82 -10.89
C PRO A 630 3.82 28.01 -11.40
N LEU A 631 4.08 26.98 -12.18
CA LEU A 631 3.04 26.14 -12.79
C LEU A 631 3.04 24.75 -12.17
N ALA A 632 1.86 24.23 -11.87
CA ALA A 632 1.64 22.84 -11.47
C ALA A 632 0.51 22.25 -12.32
N MET A 633 0.58 20.95 -12.61
CA MET A 633 -0.32 20.32 -13.56
C MET A 633 -1.37 19.48 -12.86
N GLY A 634 -2.63 19.85 -13.07
CA GLY A 634 -3.80 19.06 -12.72
C GLY A 634 -4.68 18.83 -13.94
N THR A 635 -5.52 17.80 -13.88
CA THR A 635 -6.36 17.41 -15.03
C THR A 635 -7.83 17.66 -14.82
N ASP A 636 -8.24 17.79 -13.56
CA ASP A 636 -9.63 17.75 -13.14
C ASP A 636 -10.33 16.41 -13.52
N SER A 637 -9.54 15.32 -13.47
CA SER A 637 -10.00 13.96 -13.79
C SER A 637 -11.18 13.52 -12.92
N GLY A 638 -12.19 12.94 -13.55
CA GLY A 638 -13.48 12.60 -12.96
C GLY A 638 -14.64 13.31 -13.68
N ASN A 639 -14.38 14.47 -14.28
CA ASN A 639 -15.32 15.16 -15.17
C ASN A 639 -15.59 14.36 -16.45
N PRO A 640 -16.74 14.58 -17.12
CA PRO A 640 -17.09 13.89 -18.36
C PRO A 640 -15.94 13.92 -19.37
N MET A 641 -15.55 12.73 -19.85
CA MET A 641 -14.46 12.51 -20.81
C MET A 641 -13.03 12.79 -20.28
N VAL A 642 -12.86 13.05 -18.99
CA VAL A 642 -11.55 13.22 -18.33
C VAL A 642 -11.27 12.02 -17.42
N PHE A 643 -10.41 11.11 -17.89
CA PHE A 643 -10.08 9.85 -17.21
C PHE A 643 -8.80 9.94 -16.40
N HIS A 644 -8.80 9.38 -15.19
CA HIS A 644 -7.67 9.35 -14.28
C HIS A 644 -6.44 8.64 -14.87
N GLY A 645 -5.34 9.37 -15.02
CA GLY A 645 -4.09 8.85 -15.58
C GLY A 645 -3.85 9.33 -17.02
N PRO A 646 -4.57 8.81 -18.03
CA PRO A 646 -4.40 9.22 -19.43
C PRO A 646 -4.52 10.73 -19.64
N SER A 647 -5.44 11.39 -18.91
CA SER A 647 -5.66 12.83 -19.07
C SER A 647 -4.46 13.66 -18.66
N LEU A 648 -3.58 13.17 -17.78
CA LEU A 648 -2.37 13.92 -17.40
C LEU A 648 -1.35 13.93 -18.55
N HIS A 649 -1.22 12.82 -19.28
CA HIS A 649 -0.40 12.80 -20.49
C HIS A 649 -0.92 13.74 -21.56
N HIS A 650 -2.24 13.80 -21.70
CA HIS A 650 -2.91 14.70 -22.63
C HIS A 650 -2.74 16.17 -22.22
N GLU A 651 -2.84 16.47 -20.92
CA GLU A 651 -2.58 17.81 -20.36
C GLU A 651 -1.16 18.29 -20.70
N ILE A 652 -0.15 17.43 -20.54
CA ILE A 652 1.24 17.74 -20.94
C ILE A 652 1.31 18.10 -22.43
N GLN A 653 0.60 17.37 -23.30
CA GLN A 653 0.56 17.64 -24.73
C GLN A 653 -0.12 18.98 -25.04
N LEU A 654 -1.23 19.28 -24.36
CA LEU A 654 -1.95 20.54 -24.51
C LEU A 654 -1.11 21.75 -24.08
N TRP A 655 -0.29 21.63 -23.03
CA TRP A 655 0.62 22.70 -22.61
C TRP A 655 1.70 22.96 -23.66
N VAL A 656 2.26 21.91 -24.24
CA VAL A 656 3.25 22.04 -25.33
C VAL A 656 2.61 22.66 -26.57
N GLN A 657 1.38 22.28 -26.91
CA GLN A 657 0.62 22.91 -28.00
C GLN A 657 0.30 24.38 -27.71
N ALA A 658 0.12 24.76 -26.44
CA ALA A 658 -0.04 26.15 -26.01
C ALA A 658 1.26 26.98 -26.07
N GLY A 659 2.40 26.36 -26.42
CA GLY A 659 3.70 27.01 -26.54
C GLY A 659 4.58 26.93 -25.29
N ILE A 660 4.19 26.15 -24.28
CA ILE A 660 5.05 25.88 -23.13
C ILE A 660 6.19 24.93 -23.54
N PRO A 661 7.46 25.25 -23.21
CA PRO A 661 8.56 24.34 -23.52
C PRO A 661 8.39 22.98 -22.84
N ILE A 662 8.73 21.90 -23.53
CA ILE A 662 8.58 20.52 -23.03
C ILE A 662 9.18 20.33 -21.62
N PRO A 663 10.42 20.77 -21.30
CA PRO A 663 10.97 20.60 -19.96
C PRO A 663 10.14 21.30 -18.88
N VAL A 664 9.50 22.43 -19.19
CA VAL A 664 8.65 23.19 -18.27
C VAL A 664 7.35 22.44 -18.00
N ALA A 665 6.71 21.91 -19.04
CA ALA A 665 5.51 21.08 -18.89
C ALA A 665 5.78 19.82 -18.05
N LEU A 666 6.93 19.16 -18.27
CA LEU A 666 7.34 18.01 -17.47
C LEU A 666 7.69 18.39 -16.01
N GLN A 667 8.31 19.55 -15.78
CA GLN A 667 8.55 20.09 -14.44
C GLN A 667 7.23 20.35 -13.69
N ALA A 668 6.22 20.88 -14.38
CA ALA A 668 4.89 21.13 -13.82
C ALA A 668 4.21 19.84 -13.32
N ALA A 669 4.36 18.73 -14.05
CA ALA A 669 3.85 17.41 -13.69
C ALA A 669 4.78 16.60 -12.76
N THR A 670 5.91 17.16 -12.32
CA THR A 670 6.88 16.46 -11.45
C THR A 670 7.32 17.32 -10.27
N VAL A 671 8.44 18.04 -10.38
CA VAL A 671 9.06 18.75 -9.25
C VAL A 671 8.19 19.90 -8.73
N ASN A 672 7.47 20.62 -9.59
CA ASN A 672 6.62 21.73 -9.17
C ASN A 672 5.36 21.24 -8.49
N ALA A 673 4.71 20.20 -9.03
CA ALA A 673 3.62 19.52 -8.36
C ALA A 673 4.05 18.99 -6.98
N ALA A 674 5.21 18.32 -6.88
CA ALA A 674 5.73 17.85 -5.59
C ALA A 674 5.96 19.01 -4.59
N LYS A 675 6.46 20.16 -5.04
CA LYS A 675 6.62 21.36 -4.20
C LYS A 675 5.28 21.92 -3.72
N LEU A 676 4.29 22.03 -4.61
CA LEU A 676 2.94 22.47 -4.26
C LEU A 676 2.31 21.56 -3.19
N LEU A 677 2.53 20.25 -3.28
CA LEU A 677 2.04 19.26 -2.31
C LEU A 677 2.87 19.18 -1.01
N GLY A 678 3.90 20.02 -0.84
CA GLY A 678 4.80 19.96 0.31
C GLY A 678 5.68 18.69 0.36
N ALA A 679 5.77 17.96 -0.75
CA ALA A 679 6.45 16.67 -0.88
C ALA A 679 7.74 16.72 -1.71
N GLY A 680 8.21 17.91 -2.09
CA GLY A 680 9.40 18.10 -2.96
C GLY A 680 10.74 17.62 -2.38
N GLN A 681 10.80 17.28 -1.09
CA GLN A 681 11.97 16.61 -0.48
C GLN A 681 11.92 15.09 -0.59
N ARG A 682 10.79 14.53 -1.04
CA ARG A 682 10.53 13.09 -1.11
C ARG A 682 10.31 12.59 -2.52
N ILE A 683 9.54 13.30 -3.34
CA ILE A 683 9.13 12.89 -4.70
C ILE A 683 9.30 14.03 -5.71
N GLY A 684 9.08 13.73 -7.00
CA GLY A 684 9.08 14.71 -8.09
C GLY A 684 10.45 14.99 -8.71
N ALA A 685 11.52 14.36 -8.23
CA ALA A 685 12.85 14.42 -8.85
C ALA A 685 13.61 13.10 -8.69
N ILE A 686 14.54 12.84 -9.60
CA ILE A 686 15.47 11.70 -9.55
C ILE A 686 16.76 12.18 -8.91
N ARG A 687 16.85 12.02 -7.58
CA ARG A 687 18.01 12.39 -6.77
C ARG A 687 18.19 11.41 -5.62
N LYS A 688 19.44 11.20 -5.22
CA LYS A 688 19.80 10.41 -4.05
C LYS A 688 18.97 10.79 -2.81
N GLY A 689 18.43 9.77 -2.13
CA GLY A 689 17.62 9.88 -0.90
C GLY A 689 16.11 10.06 -1.13
N MET A 690 15.68 10.37 -2.36
CA MET A 690 14.26 10.51 -2.69
C MET A 690 13.57 9.13 -2.81
N ASP A 691 12.25 9.11 -2.63
CA ASP A 691 11.43 7.92 -2.89
C ASP A 691 11.62 7.49 -4.35
N ALA A 692 11.79 6.19 -4.58
CA ALA A 692 11.91 5.63 -5.93
C ALA A 692 10.54 5.52 -6.59
N ASP A 693 9.95 6.69 -6.87
CA ASP A 693 8.75 6.89 -7.67
C ASP A 693 9.19 7.28 -9.08
N LEU A 694 9.19 6.31 -9.99
CA LEU A 694 9.82 6.45 -11.31
C LEU A 694 8.90 6.00 -12.43
N LEU A 695 9.00 6.69 -13.56
CA LEU A 695 8.33 6.35 -14.81
C LEU A 695 9.38 6.15 -15.91
N MET A 696 9.40 4.99 -16.56
CA MET A 696 10.21 4.76 -17.75
C MET A 696 9.32 4.63 -18.97
N VAL A 697 9.65 5.37 -20.03
CA VAL A 697 8.91 5.39 -21.29
C VAL A 697 9.82 5.06 -22.47
N ASP A 698 9.27 4.43 -23.49
CA ASP A 698 9.97 4.14 -24.74
C ASP A 698 10.13 5.42 -25.57
N GLY A 699 11.37 5.73 -25.98
CA GLY A 699 11.70 6.93 -26.76
C GLY A 699 12.12 8.14 -25.91
N ASN A 700 12.01 9.34 -26.50
CA ASN A 700 12.45 10.59 -25.89
C ASN A 700 11.30 11.61 -25.79
N PRO A 701 10.67 11.79 -24.61
CA PRO A 701 9.60 12.76 -24.43
C PRO A 701 10.05 14.21 -24.59
N LEU A 702 11.36 14.50 -24.51
CA LEU A 702 11.92 15.84 -24.74
C LEU A 702 11.95 16.23 -26.22
N GLN A 703 11.75 15.28 -27.13
CA GLN A 703 11.66 15.49 -28.58
C GLN A 703 10.25 15.21 -29.11
N GLU A 704 9.60 14.17 -28.59
CA GLU A 704 8.25 13.76 -28.95
C GLU A 704 7.42 13.59 -27.68
N ILE A 705 6.65 14.61 -27.31
CA ILE A 705 5.96 14.64 -26.01
C ILE A 705 4.94 13.50 -25.83
N GLY A 706 4.37 12.98 -26.93
CA GLY A 706 3.51 11.79 -26.92
C GLY A 706 4.21 10.50 -26.47
N ALA A 707 5.54 10.46 -26.43
CA ALA A 707 6.29 9.33 -25.90
C ALA A 707 6.00 9.09 -24.41
N THR A 708 5.49 10.09 -23.67
CA THR A 708 5.08 9.93 -22.27
C THR A 708 4.01 8.83 -22.09
N GLU A 709 3.20 8.54 -23.10
CA GLU A 709 2.18 7.47 -23.05
C GLU A 709 2.73 6.06 -23.29
N ARG A 710 3.96 5.94 -23.82
CA ARG A 710 4.60 4.66 -24.17
C ARG A 710 5.30 4.06 -22.95
N ILE A 711 4.52 3.75 -21.92
CA ILE A 711 5.01 3.36 -20.60
C ILE A 711 5.59 1.94 -20.61
N SER A 712 6.88 1.80 -20.29
CA SER A 712 7.58 0.51 -20.19
C SER A 712 7.69 0.01 -18.74
N LEU A 713 7.85 0.91 -17.76
CA LEU A 713 7.97 0.58 -16.34
C LEU A 713 7.40 1.70 -15.47
N VAL A 714 6.69 1.30 -14.42
CA VAL A 714 6.31 2.18 -13.30
C VAL A 714 6.92 1.60 -12.02
N VAL A 715 7.57 2.44 -11.24
CA VAL A 715 8.10 2.11 -9.91
C VAL A 715 7.42 3.01 -8.89
N LEU A 716 6.91 2.43 -7.81
CA LEU A 716 6.31 3.18 -6.69
C LEU A 716 6.99 2.75 -5.39
N LYS A 717 7.64 3.68 -4.69
CA LYS A 717 8.39 3.42 -3.46
C LYS A 717 9.37 2.24 -3.62
N GLY A 718 10.02 2.14 -4.79
CA GLY A 718 10.93 1.06 -5.18
C GLY A 718 10.28 -0.27 -5.59
N GLU A 719 8.96 -0.40 -5.52
CA GLU A 719 8.25 -1.58 -6.03
C GLU A 719 8.03 -1.45 -7.53
N ARG A 720 8.49 -2.44 -8.31
CA ARG A 720 8.18 -2.53 -9.75
C ARG A 720 6.73 -2.94 -9.96
N ILE A 721 5.93 -2.06 -10.53
CA ILE A 721 4.49 -2.25 -10.63
C ILE A 721 4.15 -3.12 -11.85
N ARG A 722 3.49 -4.25 -11.57
CA ARG A 722 2.82 -5.05 -12.61
C ARG A 722 1.51 -4.38 -13.00
N ARG A 723 1.58 -3.46 -13.96
CA ARG A 723 0.47 -2.60 -14.41
C ARG A 723 -0.86 -3.36 -14.59
N ALA A 724 -0.86 -4.50 -15.28
CA ALA A 724 -2.07 -5.30 -15.52
C ALA A 724 -2.76 -5.81 -14.24
N ALA A 725 -2.00 -6.07 -13.16
CA ALA A 725 -2.56 -6.60 -11.92
C ALA A 725 -3.23 -5.53 -11.03
N LEU A 726 -3.13 -4.23 -11.40
CA LEU A 726 -3.68 -3.13 -10.61
C LEU A 726 -5.22 -3.19 -10.53
N PHE A 727 -5.88 -3.68 -11.57
CA PHE A 727 -7.35 -3.76 -11.63
C PHE A 727 -7.92 -5.07 -11.04
N ASP A 728 -7.07 -6.04 -10.70
CA ASP A 728 -7.48 -7.32 -10.09
C ASP A 728 -7.61 -7.25 -8.56
N GLN A 729 -7.37 -6.08 -7.98
CA GLN A 729 -7.35 -5.84 -6.55
C GLN A 729 -8.77 -5.79 -5.96
N LYS A 730 -9.38 -6.96 -5.76
CA LYS A 730 -10.70 -7.11 -5.12
C LYS A 730 -10.64 -6.96 -3.61
#